data_AF-E0VFS7-F1
#
_entry.id   AF-E0VFS7-F1
#
_cell.length_a   1.000
_cell.length_b   1.000
_cell.length_c   1.000
_cell.angle_alpha   90.00
_cell.angle_beta   90.00
_cell.angle_gamma   90.00
#
_symmetry.space_group_name_H-M   'P 1'
#
loop_
_entity.id
_entity.type
_entity.pdbx_description
1 polymer ?
#
loop_
_entity_poly.entity_id
_entity_poly.type
_entity_poly.pdbx_seq_one_letter_code
_entity_poly.pdbx_strand_id
1 'polypeptide(L)'
;MENVLKDLGWGDGFKIPVANAENKALEVEFQKKQKDKEILKSIVDDVNERLLGMKKHLINVQKQIEVNENLIFANNTQKESEETLVKLAKINDTSLSNDIKKIKKEHENILERHNSIQNEINKTLQRVDKLNVTIKWDKDALLAWNEEMSRGDDDTFMLEKFKKEDEAKFNELELKRQNLGREVENKKNKLIILKNDILAIEISLDKTAQMFRREHSERRVLVQQWEGSVRLLKQKDEDINTVAEEIRNLKSVAKDRLRDLEEQKTFFENEQKNNKEMEKDIDDLNVEITENKENIKLLEQIIAEENDKIETLKTILCTTATQFQKERVKYKGIIKEIETKNLAIEEIKIKIENFKKEYDNLKTKGLTVKEKAIHLEKLLKDEEKHVEKNLCEFKKLDELMHQVMQQISELRSGEKAQMMDMNRIESCKASKVKLIAKLKMELSRQKEILYNMDFAYMEKDIQLNRLLSIVKDEDSEKYEKRYAELEEIHTKLVATNNLLNKEVVRLEEDMRRLAIDLQGDSKEQDYLKNKRQENVLFVECGQKQLKALRAQNQNKQVDINLLKLRVKQAEKAIDKVGGKVFCLEKQKLEIEQVMKEREIEIKTMRDILNVRKRVLGEQAASLNARINIARVKVENQKNKYEITLIKLGKDENGEPLSVSNMKIREAQEKFEIQEMGDKLDAKVKKAEKEILAMENTLRIVNATNKAFKNNLQSIEENSPEYLEKEELEKTHAELLQEYRREKAALASLDIITVSLEKEYQEKLDTEAGIINYWREKDEEALETDKELKDQEEKLQRAEKHLKKLVKEIRGTTSPKFQTMEEKDIELRELMEQNEFGLQQLAELIAKTFDIGPVAIRYLTEKGITLPMIKSPGGSSRRSSNSSLPSPCLSSISAKSVDSSSRKTSSCLITPSVITLDSAKLSKNNKKQNKIIIIIIIIIILQKKKKKLKFFKIFRFE
;
A
#
# COMPACT_ATOMS: atom_id res chain seq x y z
N MET A 1 39.60 -60.82 159.01
CA MET A 1 39.76 -61.10 157.56
C MET A 1 41.00 -60.41 157.02
N GLU A 2 41.03 -59.08 156.89
CA GLU A 2 42.13 -58.38 156.17
C GLU A 2 43.55 -58.60 156.73
N ASN A 3 43.79 -58.48 158.04
CA ASN A 3 45.15 -58.68 158.58
C ASN A 3 45.70 -60.10 158.34
N VAL A 4 44.84 -61.12 158.37
CA VAL A 4 45.21 -62.53 158.09
C VAL A 4 45.61 -62.74 156.63
N LEU A 5 45.11 -61.91 155.70
CA LEU A 5 45.40 -62.01 154.27
C LEU A 5 46.74 -61.37 153.89
N LYS A 6 47.23 -60.37 154.65
CA LYS A 6 48.53 -59.76 154.41
C LYS A 6 49.69 -60.67 154.82
N ASP A 7 49.60 -61.29 156.00
CA ASP A 7 50.66 -62.17 156.54
C ASP A 7 50.88 -63.44 155.71
N LEU A 8 49.89 -63.85 154.91
CA LEU A 8 49.96 -64.98 153.98
C LEU A 8 50.52 -64.62 152.59
N GLY A 9 51.03 -63.39 152.40
CA GLY A 9 51.66 -62.96 151.15
C GLY A 9 50.68 -62.56 150.04
N TRP A 10 49.41 -62.31 150.39
CA TRP A 10 48.34 -61.88 149.47
C TRP A 10 47.92 -60.42 149.68
N GLY A 11 48.83 -59.62 150.24
CA GLY A 11 48.59 -58.24 150.65
C GLY A 11 48.87 -57.16 149.60
N ASP A 12 49.64 -57.46 148.56
CA ASP A 12 50.00 -56.53 147.49
C ASP A 12 50.29 -57.27 146.17
N GLY A 13 49.84 -56.73 145.03
CA GLY A 13 49.85 -57.38 143.72
C GLY A 13 48.72 -58.40 143.45
N PHE A 14 48.73 -59.03 142.27
CA PHE A 14 47.62 -59.82 141.69
C PHE A 14 47.42 -61.26 142.25
N LYS A 15 48.00 -61.61 143.40
CA LYS A 15 48.04 -62.99 143.91
C LYS A 15 46.84 -63.35 144.79
N ILE A 16 45.98 -64.26 144.32
CA ILE A 16 44.76 -64.69 145.03
C ILE A 16 45.00 -65.94 145.90
N PRO A 17 44.49 -65.99 147.15
CA PRO A 17 44.56 -67.17 148.04
C PRO A 17 44.03 -68.48 147.45
N VAL A 18 42.99 -68.39 146.63
CA VAL A 18 42.30 -69.51 145.97
C VAL A 18 42.26 -69.27 144.45
N ALA A 19 43.42 -68.98 143.86
CA ALA A 19 43.59 -69.00 142.41
C ALA A 19 43.55 -70.45 141.90
N ASN A 20 42.75 -70.72 140.85
CA ASN A 20 42.86 -71.95 140.08
C ASN A 20 44.19 -71.97 139.27
N ALA A 21 44.53 -73.12 138.68
CA ALA A 21 45.79 -73.28 137.94
C ALA A 21 45.89 -72.32 136.73
N GLU A 22 44.76 -72.01 136.09
CA GLU A 22 44.66 -71.08 134.96
C GLU A 22 45.05 -69.65 135.36
N ASN A 23 44.55 -69.14 136.49
CA ASN A 23 44.87 -67.77 136.93
C ASN A 23 46.35 -67.59 137.28
N LYS A 24 47.04 -68.65 137.72
CA LYS A 24 48.52 -68.62 137.88
C LYS A 24 49.26 -68.67 136.54
N ALA A 25 48.72 -69.31 135.51
CA ALA A 25 49.31 -69.29 134.17
C ALA A 25 49.18 -67.90 133.52
N LEU A 26 48.03 -67.24 133.70
CA LEU A 26 47.78 -65.88 133.20
C LEU A 26 48.73 -64.84 133.82
N GLU A 27 49.11 -64.97 135.10
CA GLU A 27 50.11 -64.09 135.74
C GLU A 27 51.48 -64.17 135.04
N VAL A 28 51.88 -65.35 134.55
CA VAL A 28 53.13 -65.57 133.80
C VAL A 28 53.01 -65.10 132.35
N GLU A 29 51.86 -65.27 131.70
CA GLU A 29 51.61 -64.74 130.36
C GLU A 29 51.66 -63.21 130.33
N PHE A 30 51.11 -62.54 131.34
CA PHE A 30 51.14 -61.07 131.45
C PHE A 30 52.59 -60.55 131.44
N GLN A 31 53.50 -61.18 132.19
CA GLN A 31 54.92 -60.81 132.21
C GLN A 31 55.63 -61.06 130.87
N LYS A 32 55.23 -62.08 130.09
CA LYS A 32 55.73 -62.26 128.71
C LYS A 32 55.24 -61.16 127.78
N LYS A 33 53.93 -60.88 127.78
CA LYS A 33 53.32 -59.84 126.93
C LYS A 33 53.89 -58.45 127.17
N GLN A 34 54.33 -58.16 128.39
CA GLN A 34 54.97 -56.89 128.71
C GLN A 34 56.35 -56.73 128.06
N LYS A 35 57.11 -57.83 127.84
CA LYS A 35 58.36 -57.81 127.07
C LYS A 35 58.13 -57.75 125.56
N ASP A 36 57.13 -58.47 125.05
CA ASP A 36 56.76 -58.43 123.62
C ASP A 36 56.43 -56.98 123.17
N LYS A 37 55.80 -56.19 124.06
CA LYS A 37 55.45 -54.78 123.83
C LYS A 37 56.67 -53.88 123.59
N GLU A 38 57.80 -54.15 124.24
CA GLU A 38 59.02 -53.33 124.08
C GLU A 38 59.69 -53.61 122.73
N ILE A 39 59.73 -54.88 122.31
CA ILE A 39 60.26 -55.29 121.00
C ILE A 39 59.42 -54.69 119.86
N LEU A 40 58.09 -54.74 119.98
CA LEU A 40 57.17 -54.21 118.97
C LEU A 40 57.32 -52.71 118.75
N LYS A 41 57.67 -51.93 119.79
CA LYS A 41 57.92 -50.48 119.64
C LYS A 41 59.11 -50.20 118.72
N SER A 42 60.22 -50.88 118.92
CA SER A 42 61.42 -50.71 118.07
C SER A 42 61.13 -50.96 116.59
N ILE A 43 60.29 -51.94 116.27
CA ILE A 43 59.92 -52.27 114.88
C ILE A 43 59.05 -51.18 114.25
N VAL A 44 58.20 -50.50 115.04
CA VAL A 44 57.36 -49.40 114.56
C VAL A 44 58.21 -48.19 114.18
N ASP A 45 59.26 -47.89 114.95
CA ASP A 45 60.16 -46.76 114.69
C ASP A 45 60.94 -46.94 113.36
N ASP A 46 61.50 -48.14 113.12
CA ASP A 46 62.17 -48.49 111.85
C ASP A 46 61.23 -48.35 110.63
N VAL A 47 59.96 -48.74 110.76
CA VAL A 47 58.95 -48.62 109.70
C VAL A 47 58.62 -47.16 109.41
N ASN A 48 58.58 -46.31 110.44
CA ASN A 48 58.30 -44.87 110.28
C ASN A 48 59.40 -44.14 109.50
N GLU A 49 60.68 -44.43 109.73
CA GLU A 49 61.78 -43.85 108.94
C GLU A 49 61.69 -44.24 107.46
N ARG A 50 61.42 -45.51 107.16
CA ARG A 50 61.22 -45.99 105.78
C ARG A 50 60.04 -45.30 105.09
N LEU A 51 58.94 -45.09 105.83
CA LEU A 51 57.74 -44.43 105.32
C LEU A 51 58.00 -42.94 104.99
N LEU A 52 58.81 -42.25 105.79
CA LEU A 52 59.27 -40.88 105.48
C LEU A 52 60.13 -40.82 104.21
N GLY A 53 61.00 -41.81 103.98
CA GLY A 53 61.76 -41.93 102.73
C GLY A 53 60.86 -42.07 101.49
N MET A 54 59.86 -42.96 101.57
CA MET A 54 58.91 -43.18 100.46
C MET A 54 58.03 -41.95 100.18
N LYS A 55 57.59 -41.23 101.21
CA LYS A 55 56.84 -39.96 101.04
C LYS A 55 57.63 -38.91 100.24
N LYS A 56 58.94 -38.76 100.49
CA LYS A 56 59.80 -37.83 99.73
C LYS A 56 59.91 -38.22 98.25
N HIS A 57 60.01 -39.51 97.94
CA HIS A 57 60.03 -39.99 96.54
C HIS A 57 58.69 -39.72 95.83
N LEU A 58 57.56 -39.95 96.51
CA LEU A 58 56.22 -39.73 95.95
C LEU A 58 56.00 -38.26 95.55
N ILE A 59 56.45 -37.30 96.37
CA ILE A 59 56.40 -35.86 96.06
C ILE A 59 57.21 -35.52 94.79
N ASN A 60 58.36 -36.15 94.57
CA ASN A 60 59.16 -35.93 93.37
C ASN A 60 58.49 -36.50 92.11
N VAL A 61 57.83 -37.66 92.22
CA VAL A 61 57.05 -38.25 91.10
C VAL A 61 55.84 -37.37 90.76
N GLN A 62 55.13 -36.84 91.76
CA GLN A 62 54.00 -35.91 91.53
C GLN A 62 54.43 -34.68 90.73
N LYS A 63 55.58 -34.08 91.05
CA LYS A 63 56.13 -32.94 90.28
C LYS A 63 56.48 -33.29 88.84
N GLN A 64 56.94 -34.52 88.57
CA GLN A 64 57.20 -34.98 87.21
C GLN A 64 55.90 -35.20 86.41
N ILE A 65 54.84 -35.69 87.07
CA ILE A 65 53.51 -35.81 86.46
C ILE A 65 52.98 -34.42 86.08
N GLU A 66 53.01 -33.45 87.00
CA GLU A 66 52.56 -32.07 86.76
C GLU A 66 53.28 -31.40 85.57
N VAL A 67 54.61 -31.59 85.44
CA VAL A 67 55.38 -31.09 84.29
C VAL A 67 54.94 -31.75 82.97
N ASN A 68 54.68 -33.06 82.98
CA ASN A 68 54.21 -33.78 81.79
C ASN A 68 52.77 -33.39 81.40
N GLU A 69 51.88 -33.17 82.37
CA GLU A 69 50.50 -32.71 82.14
C GLU A 69 50.49 -31.33 81.46
N ASN A 70 51.32 -30.40 81.95
CA ASN A 70 51.48 -29.08 81.33
C ASN A 70 51.98 -29.17 79.86
N LEU A 71 52.90 -30.10 79.57
CA LEU A 71 53.40 -30.33 78.21
C LEU A 71 52.34 -30.95 77.28
N ILE A 72 51.51 -31.87 77.79
CA ILE A 72 50.36 -32.44 77.07
C ILE A 72 49.32 -31.35 76.78
N PHE A 73 49.02 -30.48 77.75
CA PHE A 73 48.09 -29.36 77.57
C PHE A 73 48.57 -28.38 76.48
N ALA A 74 49.85 -28.00 76.50
CA ALA A 74 50.44 -27.16 75.46
C ALA A 74 50.29 -27.78 74.06
N ASN A 75 50.58 -29.08 73.92
CA ASN A 75 50.42 -29.80 72.65
C ASN A 75 48.95 -29.86 72.17
N ASN A 76 48.00 -30.09 73.09
CA ASN A 76 46.57 -30.08 72.76
C ASN A 76 46.08 -28.71 72.28
N THR A 77 46.49 -27.61 72.94
CA THR A 77 46.11 -26.25 72.50
C THR A 77 46.71 -25.89 71.14
N GLN A 78 47.94 -26.34 70.83
CA GLN A 78 48.51 -26.21 69.49
C GLN A 78 47.66 -26.96 68.45
N LYS A 79 47.33 -28.23 68.70
CA LYS A 79 46.51 -29.04 67.80
C LYS A 79 45.14 -28.40 67.54
N GLU A 80 44.48 -27.86 68.56
CA GLU A 80 43.21 -27.13 68.40
C GLU A 80 43.37 -25.92 67.48
N SER A 81 44.47 -25.16 67.60
CA SER A 81 44.75 -24.02 66.71
C SER A 81 44.93 -24.46 65.25
N GLU A 82 45.66 -25.55 64.98
CA GLU A 82 45.85 -26.12 63.65
C GLU A 82 44.51 -26.60 63.05
N GLU A 83 43.65 -27.24 63.86
CA GLU A 83 42.30 -27.62 63.44
C GLU A 83 41.45 -26.41 63.04
N THR A 84 41.55 -25.27 63.74
CA THR A 84 40.82 -24.05 63.35
C THR A 84 41.31 -23.49 62.02
N LEU A 85 42.62 -23.49 61.75
CA LEU A 85 43.19 -23.07 60.48
C LEU A 85 42.71 -23.96 59.32
N VAL A 86 42.66 -25.28 59.51
CA VAL A 86 42.11 -26.22 58.51
C VAL A 86 40.61 -25.98 58.27
N LYS A 87 39.84 -25.67 59.32
CA LYS A 87 38.41 -25.31 59.19
C LYS A 87 38.23 -24.02 58.38
N LEU A 88 39.04 -22.98 58.63
CA LEU A 88 39.03 -21.72 57.87
C LEU A 88 39.41 -21.92 56.40
N ALA A 89 40.46 -22.70 56.12
CA ALA A 89 40.87 -23.03 54.75
C ALA A 89 39.74 -23.74 53.96
N LYS A 90 39.06 -24.71 54.58
CA LYS A 90 37.89 -25.38 53.96
C LYS A 90 36.73 -24.41 53.70
N ILE A 91 36.44 -23.49 54.63
CA ILE A 91 35.41 -22.47 54.42
C ILE A 91 35.76 -21.58 53.22
N ASN A 92 37.00 -21.11 53.12
CA ASN A 92 37.46 -20.29 51.99
C ASN A 92 37.37 -21.04 50.65
N ASP A 93 37.77 -22.31 50.60
CA ASP A 93 37.64 -23.15 49.40
C ASP A 93 36.17 -23.34 48.99
N THR A 94 35.26 -23.59 49.94
CA THR A 94 33.81 -23.66 49.63
C THR A 94 33.25 -22.32 49.15
N SER A 95 33.75 -21.18 49.65
CA SER A 95 33.37 -19.85 49.16
C SER A 95 33.81 -19.65 47.71
N LEU A 96 35.10 -19.90 47.41
CA LEU A 96 35.66 -19.80 46.06
C LEU A 96 34.94 -20.74 45.08
N SER A 97 34.64 -21.98 45.49
CA SER A 97 33.86 -22.93 44.71
C SER A 97 32.44 -22.41 44.39
N ASN A 98 31.80 -21.72 45.33
CA ASN A 98 30.50 -21.10 45.13
C ASN A 98 30.57 -19.86 44.22
N ASP A 99 31.61 -19.04 44.32
CA ASP A 99 31.81 -17.88 43.45
C ASP A 99 32.14 -18.31 42.01
N ILE A 100 32.95 -19.36 41.82
CA ILE A 100 33.15 -20.01 40.51
C ILE A 100 31.81 -20.47 39.92
N LYS A 101 30.90 -21.05 40.72
CA LYS A 101 29.56 -21.44 40.25
C LYS A 101 28.68 -20.25 39.87
N LYS A 102 28.77 -19.12 40.58
CA LYS A 102 28.07 -17.87 40.22
C LYS A 102 28.58 -17.34 38.88
N ILE A 103 29.90 -17.21 38.73
CA ILE A 103 30.54 -16.71 37.51
C ILE A 103 30.20 -17.60 36.30
N LYS A 104 30.17 -18.93 36.46
CA LYS A 104 29.75 -19.86 35.40
C LYS A 104 28.30 -19.62 34.96
N LYS A 105 27.37 -19.42 35.90
CA LYS A 105 25.96 -19.08 35.58
C LYS A 105 25.83 -17.72 34.91
N GLU A 106 26.61 -16.72 35.34
CA GLU A 106 26.64 -15.40 34.69
C GLU A 106 27.17 -15.50 33.25
N HIS A 107 28.21 -16.30 33.02
CA HIS A 107 28.74 -16.59 31.69
C HIS A 107 27.71 -17.34 30.80
N GLU A 108 27.02 -18.35 31.32
CA GLU A 108 25.91 -19.04 30.62
C GLU A 108 24.79 -18.05 30.24
N ASN A 109 24.35 -17.20 31.17
CA ASN A 109 23.36 -16.14 30.90
C ASN A 109 23.83 -15.14 29.84
N ILE A 110 25.14 -14.82 29.79
CA ILE A 110 25.72 -13.93 28.77
C ILE A 110 25.73 -14.64 27.40
N LEU A 111 26.07 -15.93 27.33
CA LEU A 111 26.00 -16.72 26.10
C LEU A 111 24.56 -16.85 25.57
N GLU A 112 23.58 -17.07 26.44
CA GLU A 112 22.16 -17.10 26.03
C GLU A 112 21.70 -15.75 25.47
N ARG A 113 22.06 -14.63 26.13
CA ARG A 113 21.79 -13.28 25.62
C ARG A 113 22.48 -13.02 24.28
N HIS A 114 23.75 -13.39 24.15
CA HIS A 114 24.50 -13.30 22.89
C HIS A 114 23.80 -14.08 21.77
N ASN A 115 23.38 -15.32 22.03
CA ASN A 115 22.67 -16.14 21.05
C ASN A 115 21.28 -15.58 20.71
N SER A 116 20.57 -14.98 21.66
CA SER A 116 19.32 -14.27 21.40
C SER A 116 19.54 -13.06 20.49
N ILE A 117 20.53 -12.22 20.80
CA ILE A 117 20.90 -11.04 20.00
C ILE A 117 21.36 -11.46 18.61
N GLN A 118 22.18 -12.50 18.48
CA GLN A 118 22.62 -13.03 17.18
C GLN A 118 21.44 -13.53 16.34
N ASN A 119 20.46 -14.18 16.96
CA ASN A 119 19.23 -14.59 16.28
C ASN A 119 18.35 -13.40 15.88
N GLU A 120 18.32 -12.33 16.66
CA GLU A 120 17.64 -11.08 16.28
C GLU A 120 18.36 -10.35 15.14
N ILE A 121 19.70 -10.30 15.15
CA ILE A 121 20.54 -9.79 14.05
C ILE A 121 20.27 -10.59 12.77
N ASN A 122 20.25 -11.92 12.84
CA ASN A 122 19.94 -12.75 11.67
C ASN A 122 18.52 -12.48 11.12
N LYS A 123 17.52 -12.26 12.00
CA LYS A 123 16.15 -11.91 11.61
C LYS A 123 16.05 -10.51 11.00
N THR A 124 16.77 -9.53 11.54
CA THR A 124 16.79 -8.16 11.00
C THR A 124 17.55 -8.12 9.67
N LEU A 125 18.65 -8.86 9.52
CA LEU A 125 19.36 -9.03 8.26
C LEU A 125 18.46 -9.62 7.16
N GLN A 126 17.77 -10.73 7.45
CA GLN A 126 16.78 -11.30 6.51
C GLN A 126 15.63 -10.34 6.18
N ARG A 127 15.28 -9.41 7.09
CA ARG A 127 14.28 -8.38 6.84
C ARG A 127 14.83 -7.27 5.95
N VAL A 128 16.10 -6.89 6.14
CA VAL A 128 16.83 -5.96 5.26
C VAL A 128 16.97 -6.54 3.85
N ASP A 129 17.30 -7.83 3.71
CA ASP A 129 17.38 -8.48 2.40
C ASP A 129 16.03 -8.50 1.67
N LYS A 130 14.95 -8.81 2.38
CA LYS A 130 13.59 -8.73 1.83
C LYS A 130 13.24 -7.30 1.40
N LEU A 131 13.57 -6.30 2.21
CA LEU A 131 13.37 -4.88 1.88
C LEU A 131 14.24 -4.45 0.69
N ASN A 132 15.46 -4.96 0.55
CA ASN A 132 16.32 -4.68 -0.60
C ASN A 132 15.75 -5.29 -1.90
N VAL A 133 15.15 -6.48 -1.83
CA VAL A 133 14.44 -7.08 -2.98
C VAL A 133 13.20 -6.28 -3.35
N THR A 134 12.38 -5.84 -2.37
CA THR A 134 11.23 -4.98 -2.68
C THR A 134 11.66 -3.62 -3.21
N ILE A 135 12.67 -2.97 -2.63
CA ILE A 135 13.20 -1.68 -3.11
C ILE A 135 13.75 -1.79 -4.55
N LYS A 136 14.40 -2.91 -4.91
CA LYS A 136 14.82 -3.16 -6.29
C LYS A 136 13.61 -3.26 -7.22
N TRP A 137 12.61 -4.07 -6.85
CA TRP A 137 11.39 -4.21 -7.64
C TRP A 137 10.60 -2.89 -7.76
N ASP A 138 10.47 -2.13 -6.67
CA ASP A 138 9.84 -0.81 -6.64
C ASP A 138 10.60 0.18 -7.54
N LYS A 139 11.94 0.12 -7.55
CA LYS A 139 12.78 0.95 -8.43
C LYS A 139 12.63 0.56 -9.90
N ASP A 140 12.65 -0.73 -10.21
CA ASP A 140 12.48 -1.23 -11.58
C ASP A 140 11.08 -0.91 -12.11
N ALA A 141 10.05 -1.02 -11.25
CA ALA A 141 8.69 -0.57 -11.54
C ALA A 141 8.64 0.95 -11.76
N LEU A 142 9.23 1.77 -10.89
CA LEU A 142 9.29 3.22 -11.06
C LEU A 142 10.02 3.64 -12.36
N LEU A 143 11.07 2.93 -12.74
CA LEU A 143 11.76 3.16 -14.03
C LEU A 143 10.84 2.83 -15.22
N ALA A 144 10.14 1.70 -15.19
CA ALA A 144 9.18 1.34 -16.24
C ALA A 144 8.02 2.34 -16.33
N TRP A 145 7.50 2.83 -15.20
CA TRP A 145 6.47 3.88 -15.17
C TRP A 145 7.02 5.23 -15.65
N ASN A 146 8.27 5.56 -15.36
CA ASN A 146 8.90 6.79 -15.85
C ASN A 146 9.15 6.73 -17.37
N GLU A 147 9.57 5.59 -17.91
CA GLU A 147 9.67 5.38 -19.36
C GLU A 147 8.31 5.49 -20.05
N GLU A 148 7.26 4.89 -19.49
CA GLU A 148 5.92 4.96 -20.07
C GLU A 148 5.32 6.38 -19.96
N MET A 149 5.60 7.10 -18.87
CA MET A 149 5.28 8.53 -18.76
C MET A 149 6.04 9.37 -19.80
N SER A 150 7.34 9.15 -19.99
CA SER A 150 8.10 9.86 -21.03
C SER A 150 7.62 9.55 -22.44
N ARG A 151 7.17 8.32 -22.73
CA ARG A 151 6.49 7.99 -23.99
C ARG A 151 5.17 8.75 -24.14
N GLY A 152 4.39 8.87 -23.05
CA GLY A 152 3.19 9.70 -23.01
C GLY A 152 3.48 11.19 -23.21
N ASP A 153 4.58 11.70 -22.67
CA ASP A 153 5.06 13.07 -22.88
C ASP A 153 5.51 13.30 -24.34
N ASP A 154 6.19 12.32 -24.95
CA ASP A 154 6.57 12.35 -26.39
C ASP A 154 5.32 12.29 -27.30
N ASP A 155 4.35 11.42 -27.00
CA ASP A 155 3.08 11.31 -27.73
C ASP A 155 2.23 12.58 -27.58
N THR A 156 2.16 13.18 -26.39
CA THR A 156 1.44 14.44 -26.18
C THR A 156 2.15 15.62 -26.83
N PHE A 157 3.49 15.65 -26.86
CA PHE A 157 4.25 16.62 -27.65
C PHE A 157 3.98 16.49 -29.15
N MET A 158 3.91 15.26 -29.67
CA MET A 158 3.54 14.99 -31.06
C MET A 158 2.09 15.41 -31.38
N LEU A 159 1.14 15.16 -30.47
CA LEU A 159 -0.23 15.66 -30.57
C LEU A 159 -0.30 17.19 -30.53
N GLU A 160 0.47 17.86 -29.68
CA GLU A 160 0.52 19.33 -29.63
C GLU A 160 1.16 19.90 -30.90
N LYS A 161 2.16 19.23 -31.48
CA LYS A 161 2.74 19.58 -32.77
C LYS A 161 1.70 19.45 -33.90
N PHE A 162 1.00 18.32 -34.00
CA PHE A 162 -0.07 18.16 -35.00
C PHE A 162 -1.19 19.18 -34.81
N LYS A 163 -1.57 19.49 -33.56
CA LYS A 163 -2.53 20.56 -33.25
C LYS A 163 -2.06 21.92 -33.79
N LYS A 164 -0.79 22.28 -33.61
CA LYS A 164 -0.22 23.53 -34.15
C LYS A 164 -0.17 23.54 -35.68
N GLU A 165 0.15 22.40 -36.31
CA GLU A 165 0.12 22.25 -37.77
C GLU A 165 -1.31 22.37 -38.32
N ASP A 166 -2.32 21.82 -37.64
CA ASP A 166 -3.72 21.91 -38.04
C ASP A 166 -4.34 23.28 -37.74
N GLU A 167 -3.98 23.94 -36.64
CA GLU A 167 -4.30 25.36 -36.39
C GLU A 167 -3.70 26.27 -37.47
N ALA A 168 -2.46 26.00 -37.92
CA ALA A 168 -1.84 26.74 -39.02
C ALA A 168 -2.57 26.53 -40.37
N LYS A 169 -2.90 25.27 -40.73
CA LYS A 169 -3.71 24.96 -41.93
C LYS A 169 -5.11 25.58 -41.85
N PHE A 170 -5.74 25.56 -40.68
CA PHE A 170 -7.05 26.18 -40.46
C PHE A 170 -6.98 27.69 -40.72
N ASN A 171 -5.97 28.38 -40.15
CA ASN A 171 -5.77 29.81 -40.37
C ASN A 171 -5.48 30.15 -41.85
N GLU A 172 -4.71 29.30 -42.55
CA GLU A 172 -4.48 29.45 -43.99
C GLU A 172 -5.76 29.30 -44.83
N LEU A 173 -6.57 28.28 -44.52
CA LEU A 173 -7.85 28.03 -45.19
C LEU A 173 -8.88 29.12 -44.90
N GLU A 174 -8.94 29.63 -43.67
CA GLU A 174 -9.81 30.74 -43.28
C GLU A 174 -9.38 32.05 -43.96
N LEU A 175 -8.07 32.33 -44.07
CA LEU A 175 -7.56 33.46 -44.84
C LEU A 175 -7.90 33.33 -46.33
N LYS A 176 -7.77 32.14 -46.92
CA LYS A 176 -8.22 31.84 -48.30
C LYS A 176 -9.71 32.07 -48.46
N ARG A 177 -10.55 31.60 -47.52
CA ARG A 177 -12.01 31.82 -47.51
C ARG A 177 -12.35 33.31 -47.47
N GLN A 178 -11.66 34.10 -46.64
CA GLN A 178 -11.86 35.55 -46.56
C GLN A 178 -11.40 36.29 -47.82
N ASN A 179 -10.28 35.88 -48.44
CA ASN A 179 -9.82 36.42 -49.71
C ASN A 179 -10.84 36.16 -50.84
N LEU A 180 -11.30 34.91 -50.99
CA LEU A 180 -12.32 34.53 -51.96
C LEU A 180 -13.66 35.23 -51.70
N GLY A 181 -14.04 35.42 -50.42
CA GLY A 181 -15.21 36.23 -50.04
C GLY A 181 -15.10 37.68 -50.53
N ARG A 182 -13.93 38.32 -50.32
CA ARG A 182 -13.66 39.67 -50.86
C ARG A 182 -13.66 39.70 -52.39
N GLU A 183 -13.14 38.68 -53.07
CA GLU A 183 -13.19 38.61 -54.53
C GLU A 183 -14.60 38.47 -55.09
N VAL A 184 -15.44 37.64 -54.45
CA VAL A 184 -16.86 37.49 -54.81
C VAL A 184 -17.58 38.83 -54.65
N GLU A 185 -17.36 39.54 -53.54
CA GLU A 185 -17.99 40.84 -53.30
C GLU A 185 -17.50 41.91 -54.29
N ASN A 186 -16.20 41.94 -54.60
CA ASN A 186 -15.64 42.79 -55.64
C ASN A 186 -16.24 42.49 -57.03
N LYS A 187 -16.49 41.22 -57.35
CA LYS A 187 -17.16 40.82 -58.61
C LYS A 187 -18.63 41.24 -58.63
N LYS A 188 -19.37 41.12 -57.52
CA LYS A 188 -20.75 41.65 -57.40
C LYS A 188 -20.78 43.16 -57.60
N ASN A 189 -19.89 43.91 -56.94
CA ASN A 189 -19.82 45.36 -57.07
C ASN A 189 -19.51 45.79 -58.50
N LYS A 190 -18.57 45.12 -59.19
CA LYS A 190 -18.32 45.34 -60.63
C LYS A 190 -19.55 45.03 -61.49
N LEU A 191 -20.28 43.94 -61.20
CA LEU A 191 -21.50 43.59 -61.93
C LEU A 191 -22.62 44.63 -61.71
N ILE A 192 -22.75 45.18 -60.50
CA ILE A 192 -23.70 46.26 -60.20
C ILE A 192 -23.34 47.53 -60.97
N ILE A 193 -22.06 47.92 -60.99
CA ILE A 193 -21.58 49.07 -61.77
C ILE A 193 -21.88 48.87 -63.26
N LEU A 194 -21.45 47.74 -63.84
CA LEU A 194 -21.70 47.44 -65.26
C LEU A 194 -23.20 47.40 -65.60
N LYS A 195 -24.05 46.87 -64.70
CA LYS A 195 -25.50 46.91 -64.88
C LYS A 195 -26.03 48.35 -64.89
N ASN A 196 -25.56 49.20 -63.99
CA ASN A 196 -25.96 50.61 -63.94
C ASN A 196 -25.47 51.36 -65.20
N ASP A 197 -24.27 51.08 -65.68
CA ASP A 197 -23.72 51.66 -66.91
C ASP A 197 -24.54 51.23 -68.14
N ILE A 198 -24.90 49.95 -68.25
CA ILE A 198 -25.78 49.44 -69.31
C ILE A 198 -27.14 50.13 -69.27
N LEU A 199 -27.77 50.25 -68.09
CA LEU A 199 -29.04 50.96 -67.93
C LEU A 199 -28.92 52.45 -68.27
N ALA A 200 -27.82 53.11 -67.93
CA ALA A 200 -27.57 54.50 -68.30
C ALA A 200 -27.41 54.67 -69.82
N ILE A 201 -26.72 53.73 -70.49
CA ILE A 201 -26.59 53.69 -71.95
C ILE A 201 -27.96 53.43 -72.60
N GLU A 202 -28.75 52.48 -72.11
CA GLU A 202 -30.10 52.17 -72.59
C GLU A 202 -31.03 53.39 -72.49
N ILE A 203 -31.05 54.08 -71.35
CA ILE A 203 -31.79 55.34 -71.16
C ILE A 203 -31.28 56.43 -72.13
N SER A 204 -29.97 56.51 -72.37
CA SER A 204 -29.40 57.47 -73.32
C SER A 204 -29.81 57.15 -74.76
N LEU A 205 -29.83 55.88 -75.15
CA LEU A 205 -30.26 55.41 -76.47
C LEU A 205 -31.74 55.69 -76.69
N ASP A 206 -32.60 55.37 -75.73
CA ASP A 206 -34.04 55.71 -75.79
C ASP A 206 -34.26 57.22 -75.93
N LYS A 207 -33.50 58.03 -75.18
CA LYS A 207 -33.56 59.49 -75.30
C LYS A 207 -33.10 59.98 -76.67
N THR A 208 -32.02 59.44 -77.23
CA THR A 208 -31.61 59.76 -78.62
C THR A 208 -32.63 59.28 -79.65
N ALA A 209 -33.26 58.13 -79.47
CA ALA A 209 -34.31 57.62 -80.34
C ALA A 209 -35.57 58.50 -80.29
N GLN A 210 -35.93 59.04 -79.13
CA GLN A 210 -36.98 60.05 -78.98
C GLN A 210 -36.62 61.34 -79.72
N MET A 211 -35.38 61.83 -79.59
CA MET A 211 -34.90 63.00 -80.33
C MET A 211 -34.91 62.76 -81.85
N PHE A 212 -34.43 61.62 -82.33
CA PHE A 212 -34.49 61.26 -83.76
C PHE A 212 -35.92 61.19 -84.28
N ARG A 213 -36.88 60.64 -83.51
CA ARG A 213 -38.31 60.65 -83.88
C ARG A 213 -38.85 62.08 -83.96
N ARG A 214 -38.46 62.95 -83.03
CA ARG A 214 -38.81 64.37 -83.03
C ARG A 214 -38.26 65.09 -84.25
N GLU A 215 -36.96 65.01 -84.52
CA GLU A 215 -36.32 65.59 -85.71
C GLU A 215 -36.92 65.03 -87.02
N HIS A 216 -37.28 63.74 -87.06
CA HIS A 216 -38.00 63.15 -88.19
C HIS A 216 -39.42 63.68 -88.37
N SER A 217 -40.05 64.19 -87.31
CA SER A 217 -41.36 64.86 -87.39
C SER A 217 -41.19 66.31 -87.84
N GLU A 218 -40.23 67.04 -87.27
CA GLU A 218 -39.92 68.43 -87.61
C GLU A 218 -39.43 68.55 -89.06
N ARG A 219 -38.55 67.64 -89.53
CA ARG A 219 -38.16 67.56 -90.94
C ARG A 219 -39.32 67.24 -91.87
N ARG A 220 -40.27 66.37 -91.47
CA ARG A 220 -41.44 66.08 -92.30
C ARG A 220 -42.34 67.31 -92.45
N VAL A 221 -42.52 68.10 -91.39
CA VAL A 221 -43.20 69.39 -91.46
C VAL A 221 -42.44 70.37 -92.36
N LEU A 222 -41.11 70.46 -92.23
CA LEU A 222 -40.28 71.35 -93.07
C LEU A 222 -40.33 70.95 -94.56
N VAL A 223 -40.33 69.65 -94.86
CA VAL A 223 -40.48 69.13 -96.23
C VAL A 223 -41.88 69.44 -96.77
N GLN A 224 -42.95 69.26 -95.98
CA GLN A 224 -44.30 69.66 -96.40
C GLN A 224 -44.43 71.17 -96.66
N GLN A 225 -43.78 72.00 -95.84
CA GLN A 225 -43.70 73.44 -96.06
C GLN A 225 -42.92 73.76 -97.35
N TRP A 226 -41.79 73.10 -97.59
CA TRP A 226 -40.99 73.28 -98.80
C TRP A 226 -41.73 72.79 -100.06
N GLU A 227 -42.41 71.65 -100.02
CA GLU A 227 -43.31 71.16 -101.08
C GLU A 227 -44.49 72.13 -101.34
N GLY A 228 -44.94 72.84 -100.30
CA GLY A 228 -45.89 73.95 -100.43
C GLY A 228 -45.29 75.13 -101.19
N SER A 229 -44.11 75.60 -100.78
CA SER A 229 -43.37 76.69 -101.44
C SER A 229 -42.96 76.34 -102.88
N VAL A 230 -42.58 75.10 -103.17
CA VAL A 230 -42.27 74.63 -104.53
C VAL A 230 -43.53 74.56 -105.40
N ARG A 231 -44.68 74.18 -104.84
CA ARG A 231 -45.97 74.29 -105.55
C ARG A 231 -46.34 75.74 -105.85
N LEU A 232 -46.14 76.65 -104.88
CA LEU A 232 -46.34 78.08 -105.09
C LEU A 232 -45.40 78.64 -106.18
N LEU A 233 -44.13 78.23 -106.19
CA LEU A 233 -43.17 78.61 -107.22
C LEU A 233 -43.56 78.06 -108.59
N LYS A 234 -43.95 76.79 -108.70
CA LYS A 234 -44.47 76.23 -109.96
C LYS A 234 -45.69 76.98 -110.48
N GLN A 235 -46.63 77.32 -109.58
CA GLN A 235 -47.79 78.13 -109.94
C GLN A 235 -47.34 79.53 -110.43
N LYS A 236 -46.31 80.13 -109.83
CA LYS A 236 -45.73 81.39 -110.29
C LYS A 236 -44.97 81.27 -111.62
N ASP A 237 -44.30 80.14 -111.87
CA ASP A 237 -43.67 79.86 -113.16
C ASP A 237 -44.73 79.62 -114.26
N GLU A 238 -45.86 78.99 -113.93
CA GLU A 238 -47.03 78.87 -114.80
C GLU A 238 -47.63 80.26 -115.09
N ASP A 239 -47.84 81.11 -114.07
CA ASP A 239 -48.26 82.51 -114.23
C ASP A 239 -47.26 83.33 -115.08
N ILE A 240 -45.95 83.10 -114.95
CA ILE A 240 -44.92 83.77 -115.74
C ILE A 240 -44.94 83.27 -117.19
N ASN A 241 -45.19 81.97 -117.41
CA ASN A 241 -45.26 81.39 -118.75
C ASN A 241 -46.50 81.88 -119.52
N THR A 242 -47.66 82.01 -118.88
CA THR A 242 -48.86 82.60 -119.51
C THR A 242 -48.62 84.08 -119.86
N VAL A 243 -48.03 84.87 -118.96
CA VAL A 243 -47.62 86.25 -119.26
C VAL A 243 -46.56 86.32 -120.37
N ALA A 244 -45.63 85.36 -120.44
CA ALA A 244 -44.64 85.28 -121.51
C ALA A 244 -45.25 84.87 -122.87
N GLU A 245 -46.33 84.09 -122.86
CA GLU A 245 -47.15 83.79 -124.04
C GLU A 245 -47.96 85.00 -124.51
N GLU A 246 -48.58 85.75 -123.59
CA GLU A 246 -49.22 87.04 -123.90
C GLU A 246 -48.21 88.02 -124.52
N ILE A 247 -47.00 88.14 -123.96
CA ILE A 247 -45.93 88.97 -124.53
C ILE A 247 -45.48 88.46 -125.92
N ARG A 248 -45.43 87.14 -126.14
CA ARG A 248 -45.13 86.55 -127.48
C ARG A 248 -46.23 86.88 -128.48
N ASN A 249 -47.49 86.76 -128.09
CA ASN A 249 -48.65 87.10 -128.93
C ASN A 249 -48.65 88.59 -129.29
N LEU A 250 -48.42 89.48 -128.32
CA LEU A 250 -48.26 90.92 -128.56
C LEU A 250 -47.07 91.24 -129.49
N LYS A 251 -45.94 90.51 -129.37
CA LYS A 251 -44.81 90.64 -130.30
C LYS A 251 -45.11 90.13 -131.71
N SER A 252 -45.98 89.12 -131.87
CA SER A 252 -46.47 88.70 -133.19
C SER A 252 -47.30 89.80 -133.82
N VAL A 253 -48.32 90.30 -133.11
CA VAL A 253 -49.18 91.40 -133.58
C VAL A 253 -48.36 92.66 -133.94
N ALA A 254 -47.29 92.94 -133.19
CA ALA A 254 -46.38 94.04 -133.50
C ALA A 254 -45.55 93.79 -134.78
N LYS A 255 -45.12 92.55 -135.06
CA LYS A 255 -44.47 92.17 -136.33
C LYS A 255 -45.43 92.22 -137.51
N ASP A 256 -46.68 91.84 -137.31
CA ASP A 256 -47.71 91.86 -138.35
C ASP A 256 -47.99 93.30 -138.77
N ARG A 257 -48.20 94.22 -137.80
CA ARG A 257 -48.31 95.66 -138.07
C ARG A 257 -47.05 96.30 -138.68
N LEU A 258 -45.86 95.75 -138.42
CA LEU A 258 -44.63 96.20 -139.08
C LEU A 258 -44.59 95.78 -140.55
N ARG A 259 -45.07 94.57 -140.88
CA ARG A 259 -45.23 94.13 -142.27
C ARG A 259 -46.26 94.99 -143.01
N ASP A 260 -47.42 95.28 -142.40
CA ASP A 260 -48.42 96.18 -142.98
C ASP A 260 -47.81 97.56 -143.32
N LEU A 261 -46.94 98.09 -142.45
CA LEU A 261 -46.23 99.36 -142.67
C LEU A 261 -45.13 99.28 -143.75
N GLU A 262 -44.43 98.16 -143.88
CA GLU A 262 -43.47 97.93 -144.95
C GLU A 262 -44.16 97.77 -146.31
N GLU A 263 -45.28 97.04 -146.36
CA GLU A 263 -46.14 96.93 -147.55
C GLU A 263 -46.66 98.32 -147.97
N GLN A 264 -47.18 99.13 -147.04
CA GLN A 264 -47.60 100.52 -147.32
C GLN A 264 -46.44 101.42 -147.82
N LYS A 265 -45.21 101.23 -147.31
CA LYS A 265 -44.03 101.94 -147.83
C LYS A 265 -43.68 101.52 -149.26
N THR A 266 -43.65 100.22 -149.55
CA THR A 266 -43.35 99.74 -150.91
C THR A 266 -44.42 100.17 -151.92
N PHE A 267 -45.70 100.25 -151.49
CA PHE A 267 -46.78 100.83 -152.29
C PHE A 267 -46.52 102.32 -152.61
N PHE A 268 -46.17 103.12 -151.60
CA PHE A 268 -45.83 104.54 -151.78
C PHE A 268 -44.58 104.77 -152.66
N GLU A 269 -43.56 103.93 -152.54
CA GLU A 269 -42.37 103.99 -153.40
C GLU A 269 -42.67 103.61 -154.86
N ASN A 270 -43.60 102.70 -155.11
CA ASN A 270 -44.05 102.36 -156.45
C ASN A 270 -44.89 103.48 -157.07
N GLU A 271 -45.82 104.09 -156.31
CA GLU A 271 -46.54 105.30 -156.73
C GLU A 271 -45.60 106.47 -157.07
N GLN A 272 -44.52 106.67 -156.30
CA GLN A 272 -43.49 107.67 -156.66
C GLN A 272 -42.73 107.35 -157.95
N LYS A 273 -42.53 106.08 -158.29
CA LYS A 273 -41.88 105.69 -159.57
C LYS A 273 -42.84 105.90 -160.74
N ASN A 274 -44.10 105.51 -160.58
CA ASN A 274 -45.15 105.66 -161.59
C ASN A 274 -45.34 107.15 -161.98
N ASN A 275 -45.38 108.05 -160.99
CA ASN A 275 -45.42 109.50 -161.25
C ASN A 275 -44.17 110.01 -162.00
N LYS A 276 -42.97 109.49 -161.72
CA LYS A 276 -41.73 109.86 -162.43
C LYS A 276 -41.63 109.29 -163.85
N GLU A 277 -42.37 108.23 -164.15
CA GLU A 277 -42.50 107.72 -165.52
C GLU A 277 -43.48 108.59 -166.30
N MET A 278 -44.63 108.96 -165.71
CA MET A 278 -45.55 109.93 -166.31
C MET A 278 -44.92 111.32 -166.57
N GLU A 279 -44.04 111.81 -165.69
CA GLU A 279 -43.30 113.06 -165.93
C GLU A 279 -42.39 112.98 -167.17
N LYS A 280 -41.77 111.82 -167.44
CA LYS A 280 -40.91 111.62 -168.63
C LYS A 280 -41.71 111.51 -169.92
N ASP A 281 -42.83 110.78 -169.89
CA ASP A 281 -43.71 110.66 -171.06
C ASP A 281 -44.24 112.04 -171.51
N ILE A 282 -44.43 112.97 -170.57
CA ILE A 282 -44.79 114.37 -170.85
C ILE A 282 -43.62 115.14 -171.50
N ASP A 283 -42.40 114.97 -171.02
CA ASP A 283 -41.21 115.62 -171.60
C ASP A 283 -40.93 115.11 -173.03
N ASP A 284 -41.02 113.81 -173.28
CA ASP A 284 -40.83 113.21 -174.61
C ASP A 284 -41.89 113.68 -175.62
N LEU A 285 -43.17 113.76 -175.21
CA LEU A 285 -44.25 114.34 -176.03
C LEU A 285 -44.04 115.83 -176.35
N ASN A 286 -43.39 116.60 -175.46
CA ASN A 286 -43.06 118.00 -175.73
C ASN A 286 -41.94 118.13 -176.77
N VAL A 287 -40.98 117.19 -176.81
CA VAL A 287 -39.94 117.14 -177.85
C VAL A 287 -40.53 116.81 -179.22
N GLU A 288 -41.40 115.80 -179.34
CA GLU A 288 -42.09 115.47 -180.60
C GLU A 288 -42.90 116.66 -181.16
N ILE A 289 -43.52 117.48 -180.30
CA ILE A 289 -44.24 118.70 -180.70
C ILE A 289 -43.30 119.78 -181.25
N THR A 290 -42.02 119.79 -180.86
CA THR A 290 -41.02 120.72 -181.42
C THR A 290 -40.48 120.23 -182.77
N GLU A 291 -40.14 118.95 -182.90
CA GLU A 291 -39.64 118.38 -184.17
C GLU A 291 -40.68 118.47 -185.29
N ASN A 292 -41.96 118.19 -184.99
CA ASN A 292 -43.06 118.33 -185.95
C ASN A 292 -43.26 119.77 -186.48
N LYS A 293 -42.80 120.80 -185.76
CA LYS A 293 -42.84 122.20 -186.21
C LYS A 293 -41.66 122.58 -187.13
N GLU A 294 -40.56 121.84 -187.08
CA GLU A 294 -39.42 122.03 -187.99
C GLU A 294 -39.58 121.23 -189.28
N ASN A 295 -40.09 120.00 -189.19
CA ASN A 295 -40.32 119.13 -190.35
C ASN A 295 -41.29 119.73 -191.38
N ILE A 296 -42.29 120.52 -190.95
CA ILE A 296 -43.20 121.25 -191.84
C ILE A 296 -42.46 122.29 -192.70
N LYS A 297 -41.39 122.92 -192.20
CA LYS A 297 -40.60 123.91 -192.97
C LYS A 297 -39.66 123.28 -193.99
N LEU A 298 -39.17 122.06 -193.74
CA LEU A 298 -38.24 121.36 -194.63
C LEU A 298 -38.95 120.69 -195.82
N LEU A 299 -40.17 120.21 -195.62
CA LEU A 299 -40.97 119.60 -196.69
C LEU A 299 -41.36 120.59 -197.81
N GLU A 300 -41.37 121.90 -197.53
CA GLU A 300 -41.58 122.94 -198.55
C GLU A 300 -40.36 123.12 -199.49
N GLN A 301 -39.16 122.66 -199.11
CA GLN A 301 -37.95 122.79 -199.94
C GLN A 301 -37.66 121.55 -200.81
N ILE A 302 -37.89 120.34 -200.29
CA ILE A 302 -37.38 119.10 -200.91
C ILE A 302 -38.15 118.69 -202.19
N ILE A 303 -39.40 119.15 -202.37
CA ILE A 303 -40.22 118.89 -203.57
C ILE A 303 -39.53 119.39 -204.87
N ALA A 304 -38.58 120.32 -204.78
CA ALA A 304 -37.87 120.85 -205.95
C ALA A 304 -36.75 119.93 -206.49
N GLU A 305 -36.09 119.11 -205.66
CA GLU A 305 -34.81 118.46 -206.02
C GLU A 305 -34.93 117.00 -206.54
N GLU A 306 -36.03 116.30 -206.25
CA GLU A 306 -36.25 114.89 -206.67
C GLU A 306 -36.53 114.67 -208.17
N ASN A 307 -36.40 115.71 -209.02
CA ASN A 307 -36.52 115.56 -210.47
C ASN A 307 -35.25 115.00 -211.16
N ASP A 308 -34.07 115.07 -210.52
CA ASP A 308 -32.79 115.05 -211.25
C ASP A 308 -31.97 113.74 -211.23
N LYS A 309 -32.39 112.66 -210.53
CA LYS A 309 -31.45 111.55 -210.16
C LYS A 309 -31.80 110.10 -210.58
N ILE A 310 -32.64 109.91 -211.60
CA ILE A 310 -33.02 108.57 -212.11
C ILE A 310 -31.88 107.78 -212.83
N GLU A 311 -30.77 108.40 -213.24
CA GLU A 311 -29.86 107.81 -214.25
C GLU A 311 -28.76 106.82 -213.79
N THR A 312 -28.61 106.49 -212.49
CA THR A 312 -27.37 105.85 -211.97
C THR A 312 -27.31 104.31 -211.94
N LEU A 313 -28.33 103.56 -212.38
CA LEU A 313 -28.40 102.09 -212.16
C LEU A 313 -28.12 101.23 -213.41
N LYS A 314 -26.88 100.68 -213.59
CA LYS A 314 -26.69 99.59 -214.59
C LYS A 314 -25.52 98.56 -214.51
N THR A 315 -24.47 98.68 -213.69
CA THR A 315 -23.27 97.77 -213.78
C THR A 315 -22.47 97.68 -212.46
N ILE A 316 -21.58 96.70 -212.14
CA ILE A 316 -21.24 95.28 -212.49
C ILE A 316 -20.29 94.84 -211.33
N LEU A 317 -20.32 93.69 -210.64
CA LEU A 317 -21.11 92.43 -210.67
C LEU A 317 -20.73 91.35 -211.72
N CYS A 318 -19.52 90.73 -211.67
CA CYS A 318 -19.23 89.52 -212.49
C CYS A 318 -18.03 88.56 -212.16
N THR A 319 -17.17 88.75 -211.14
CA THR A 319 -15.80 88.13 -211.16
C THR A 319 -15.44 87.06 -210.10
N THR A 320 -16.40 86.38 -209.47
CA THR A 320 -16.16 85.49 -208.29
C THR A 320 -15.91 83.98 -208.53
N ALA A 321 -15.67 83.50 -209.75
CA ALA A 321 -16.07 82.13 -210.11
C ALA A 321 -15.02 80.96 -210.13
N THR A 322 -13.69 81.15 -210.31
CA THR A 322 -12.88 80.05 -210.91
C THR A 322 -11.43 79.80 -210.43
N GLN A 323 -11.17 79.27 -209.21
CA GLN A 323 -9.83 78.65 -208.93
C GLN A 323 -9.60 77.64 -207.77
N PHE A 324 -10.62 77.05 -207.13
CA PHE A 324 -10.43 76.21 -205.92
C PHE A 324 -9.64 74.88 -206.11
N GLN A 325 -9.39 74.40 -207.34
CA GLN A 325 -9.14 72.97 -207.58
C GLN A 325 -7.66 72.49 -207.55
N LYS A 326 -6.64 73.36 -207.44
CA LYS A 326 -5.29 72.99 -207.96
C LYS A 326 -4.19 72.46 -207.02
N GLU A 327 -4.07 72.85 -205.75
CA GLU A 327 -2.81 72.63 -204.99
C GLU A 327 -2.95 71.80 -203.70
N ARG A 328 -3.78 70.74 -203.73
CA ARG A 328 -3.94 69.72 -202.67
C ARG A 328 -2.71 68.76 -202.53
N VAL A 329 -1.49 69.20 -202.88
CA VAL A 329 -0.35 68.28 -203.12
C VAL A 329 0.91 68.57 -202.28
N LYS A 330 1.23 69.82 -201.95
CA LYS A 330 2.63 70.16 -201.59
C LYS A 330 2.93 70.13 -200.10
N TYR A 331 3.11 68.91 -199.58
CA TYR A 331 3.83 68.61 -198.33
C TYR A 331 5.35 68.86 -198.48
N LYS A 332 5.75 70.07 -198.90
CA LYS A 332 7.12 70.38 -199.32
C LYS A 332 7.66 71.67 -198.68
N GLY A 333 7.52 71.78 -197.36
CA GLY A 333 7.85 73.01 -196.61
C GLY A 333 8.12 72.82 -195.12
N ILE A 334 8.90 71.80 -194.71
CA ILE A 334 9.40 71.69 -193.32
C ILE A 334 10.52 72.71 -193.01
N ILE A 335 11.06 73.41 -194.02
CA ILE A 335 12.28 74.21 -193.90
C ILE A 335 12.02 75.67 -194.29
N LYS A 336 11.38 76.38 -193.34
CA LYS A 336 11.55 77.80 -193.01
C LYS A 336 11.16 77.96 -191.53
N GLU A 337 12.08 77.71 -190.59
CA GLU A 337 12.99 78.73 -190.03
C GLU A 337 12.21 79.72 -189.14
N ILE A 338 12.47 79.84 -187.83
CA ILE A 338 13.78 80.04 -187.17
C ILE A 338 14.51 81.28 -187.71
N GLU A 339 13.76 82.34 -188.09
CA GLU A 339 14.38 83.62 -188.43
C GLU A 339 13.63 84.89 -187.98
N THR A 340 12.75 84.78 -186.97
CA THR A 340 12.15 85.96 -186.28
C THR A 340 12.20 85.90 -184.75
N LYS A 341 13.16 85.15 -184.18
CA LYS A 341 13.93 85.77 -183.06
C LYS A 341 14.66 86.98 -183.65
N ASN A 342 14.78 88.08 -182.88
CA ASN A 342 15.55 89.32 -183.14
C ASN A 342 14.74 90.64 -183.32
N LEU A 343 13.52 90.72 -182.78
CA LEU A 343 12.99 92.00 -182.23
C LEU A 343 12.59 91.75 -180.76
N ALA A 344 13.57 91.56 -179.87
CA ALA A 344 14.46 92.57 -179.28
C ALA A 344 13.71 93.41 -178.23
N ILE A 345 14.10 93.41 -176.95
CA ILE A 345 15.40 93.91 -176.42
C ILE A 345 15.51 95.45 -176.56
N GLU A 346 14.40 96.19 -176.42
CA GLU A 346 14.45 97.66 -176.36
C GLU A 346 13.87 98.28 -175.07
N GLU A 347 12.86 97.70 -174.40
CA GLU A 347 12.22 98.37 -173.25
C GLU A 347 12.79 98.08 -171.85
N ILE A 348 13.80 97.21 -171.74
CA ILE A 348 14.62 97.11 -170.50
C ILE A 348 15.52 98.36 -170.31
N LYS A 349 15.63 99.26 -171.31
CA LYS A 349 16.50 100.44 -171.25
C LYS A 349 15.95 101.65 -170.47
N ILE A 350 14.64 101.81 -170.28
CA ILE A 350 14.05 103.15 -169.95
C ILE A 350 13.74 103.41 -168.46
N LYS A 351 13.80 102.42 -167.54
CA LYS A 351 13.50 102.65 -166.10
C LYS A 351 14.66 102.48 -165.11
N ILE A 352 15.89 102.27 -165.62
CA ILE A 352 17.13 102.39 -164.82
C ILE A 352 17.63 103.86 -164.73
N GLU A 353 17.07 104.78 -165.53
CA GLU A 353 17.61 106.14 -165.63
C GLU A 353 17.13 107.14 -164.55
N ASN A 354 15.97 106.90 -163.91
CA ASN A 354 15.37 107.84 -162.94
C ASN A 354 15.58 107.52 -161.45
N PHE A 355 16.70 106.88 -161.12
CA PHE A 355 17.25 106.84 -159.76
C PHE A 355 18.14 108.07 -159.44
N LYS A 356 17.94 109.22 -160.12
CA LYS A 356 18.94 110.31 -160.18
C LYS A 356 18.52 111.69 -159.64
N LYS A 357 17.35 111.87 -159.02
CA LYS A 357 16.92 113.19 -158.51
C LYS A 357 16.44 113.29 -157.05
N GLU A 358 16.47 112.21 -156.27
CA GLU A 358 16.46 112.30 -154.79
C GLU A 358 17.62 111.48 -154.22
N TYR A 359 18.83 112.01 -154.43
CA TYR A 359 20.12 111.40 -154.08
C TYR A 359 20.82 112.11 -152.90
N ASP A 360 20.58 113.41 -152.68
CA ASP A 360 21.35 114.24 -151.76
C ASP A 360 20.55 114.72 -150.53
N ASN A 361 20.84 114.09 -149.39
CA ASN A 361 20.54 114.45 -147.98
C ASN A 361 19.57 113.47 -147.26
N LEU A 362 20.03 112.56 -146.37
CA LEU A 362 21.36 112.35 -145.82
C LEU A 362 21.68 110.87 -145.59
N LYS A 363 22.77 110.42 -146.22
CA LYS A 363 23.41 109.12 -145.99
C LYS A 363 24.67 109.31 -145.17
N THR A 364 24.71 108.68 -143.98
CA THR A 364 25.91 108.24 -143.22
C THR A 364 26.93 109.26 -142.67
N LYS A 365 27.32 109.03 -141.41
CA LYS A 365 28.61 108.41 -140.97
C LYS A 365 28.44 107.98 -139.50
N GLY A 366 29.10 106.95 -138.97
CA GLY A 366 30.04 105.98 -139.54
C GLY A 366 30.71 105.17 -138.41
N LEU A 367 31.13 103.92 -138.66
CA LEU A 367 31.92 103.12 -137.71
C LEU A 367 33.27 103.79 -137.43
N THR A 368 33.89 103.49 -136.27
CA THR A 368 35.27 102.95 -136.31
C THR A 368 35.67 102.13 -135.07
N VAL A 369 36.34 101.00 -135.33
CA VAL A 369 37.12 100.22 -134.35
C VAL A 369 38.59 100.62 -134.52
N LYS A 370 39.03 101.76 -133.95
CA LYS A 370 40.43 102.21 -134.06
C LYS A 370 41.04 102.96 -132.87
N GLU A 371 40.43 102.89 -131.69
CA GLU A 371 41.02 103.44 -130.44
C GLU A 371 41.34 102.36 -129.38
N LYS A 372 41.20 101.07 -129.71
CA LYS A 372 41.56 99.93 -128.84
C LYS A 372 43.08 99.67 -128.70
N ALA A 373 43.95 100.62 -129.07
CA ALA A 373 45.39 100.35 -129.25
C ALA A 373 46.39 101.31 -128.57
N ILE A 374 46.05 102.56 -128.20
CA ILE A 374 47.05 103.53 -127.69
C ILE A 374 46.54 104.38 -126.48
N HIS A 375 45.93 103.74 -125.48
CA HIS A 375 45.84 104.33 -124.12
C HIS A 375 46.09 103.33 -122.97
N LEU A 376 46.25 102.04 -123.29
CA LEU A 376 46.94 101.08 -122.41
C LEU A 376 48.42 101.48 -122.17
N GLU A 377 48.94 102.45 -122.93
CA GLU A 377 50.30 102.98 -122.80
C GLU A 377 50.40 104.26 -121.92
N LYS A 378 49.28 104.88 -121.55
CA LYS A 378 49.24 106.03 -120.63
C LYS A 378 48.95 105.64 -119.18
N LEU A 379 48.18 104.57 -118.97
CA LEU A 379 47.84 104.06 -117.63
C LEU A 379 49.07 103.48 -116.88
N LEU A 380 50.17 103.22 -117.60
CA LEU A 380 51.45 102.78 -117.05
C LEU A 380 52.35 103.92 -116.52
N LYS A 381 52.02 105.20 -116.77
CA LYS A 381 52.85 106.37 -116.39
C LYS A 381 52.33 107.20 -115.23
N ASP A 382 51.09 106.99 -114.79
CA ASP A 382 50.50 107.74 -113.68
C ASP A 382 50.66 107.00 -112.32
N GLU A 383 50.80 105.67 -112.31
CA GLU A 383 51.14 104.87 -111.11
C GLU A 383 52.53 105.23 -110.54
N GLU A 384 53.54 105.44 -111.41
CA GLU A 384 54.93 105.71 -110.98
C GLU A 384 55.08 107.00 -110.15
N LYS A 385 54.13 107.95 -110.26
CA LYS A 385 54.14 109.21 -109.50
C LYS A 385 53.46 109.15 -108.13
N HIS A 386 52.77 108.05 -107.80
CA HIS A 386 52.11 107.91 -106.50
C HIS A 386 53.04 107.46 -105.37
N VAL A 387 54.21 106.90 -105.69
CA VAL A 387 55.16 106.34 -104.69
C VAL A 387 56.01 107.41 -103.99
N GLU A 388 56.41 108.49 -104.68
CA GLU A 388 57.33 109.50 -104.11
C GLU A 388 56.75 110.35 -102.97
N LYS A 389 55.42 110.57 -102.93
CA LYS A 389 54.80 111.45 -101.91
C LYS A 389 54.81 110.84 -100.50
N ASN A 390 54.74 109.52 -100.39
CA ASN A 390 54.61 108.83 -99.10
C ASN A 390 55.90 108.87 -98.24
N LEU A 391 57.05 109.18 -98.83
CA LEU A 391 58.34 109.25 -98.12
C LEU A 391 58.55 110.55 -97.31
N CYS A 392 57.75 111.60 -97.54
CA CYS A 392 57.98 112.92 -96.93
C CYS A 392 57.35 113.07 -95.54
N GLU A 393 56.27 112.34 -95.22
CA GLU A 393 55.55 112.48 -93.94
C GLU A 393 56.26 111.78 -92.78
N PHE A 394 57.03 110.72 -93.06
CA PHE A 394 57.76 109.92 -92.05
C PHE A 394 58.71 110.75 -91.18
N LYS A 395 59.34 111.79 -91.73
CA LYS A 395 60.39 112.58 -91.05
C LYS A 395 59.88 113.48 -89.92
N LYS A 396 58.57 113.77 -89.84
CA LYS A 396 58.00 114.63 -88.78
C LYS A 396 57.72 113.90 -87.47
N LEU A 397 57.78 112.56 -87.46
CA LEU A 397 57.52 111.74 -86.28
C LEU A 397 58.75 111.53 -85.37
N ASP A 398 59.97 111.71 -85.90
CA ASP A 398 61.22 111.42 -85.16
C ASP A 398 61.55 112.45 -84.06
N GLU A 399 61.29 113.75 -84.29
CA GLU A 399 61.74 114.81 -83.37
C GLU A 399 61.01 114.78 -82.02
N LEU A 400 59.74 114.36 -82.02
CA LEU A 400 58.90 114.27 -80.81
C LEU A 400 59.38 113.15 -79.86
N MET A 401 60.11 112.16 -80.38
CA MET A 401 60.62 111.00 -79.62
C MET A 401 61.76 111.37 -78.66
N HIS A 402 62.51 112.45 -78.91
CA HIS A 402 63.67 112.81 -78.08
C HIS A 402 63.31 113.42 -76.71
N GLN A 403 62.22 114.19 -76.60
CA GLN A 403 61.84 114.83 -75.31
C GLN A 403 61.41 113.80 -74.25
N VAL A 404 60.74 112.72 -74.67
CA VAL A 404 60.35 111.60 -73.81
C VAL A 404 61.57 110.90 -73.19
N MET A 405 62.71 110.92 -73.90
CA MET A 405 63.92 110.18 -73.50
C MET A 405 64.61 110.74 -72.24
N GLN A 406 64.36 112.01 -71.88
CA GLN A 406 65.01 112.65 -70.73
C GLN A 406 64.32 112.34 -69.40
N GLN A 407 62.98 112.33 -69.36
CA GLN A 407 62.21 111.95 -68.14
C GLN A 407 62.43 110.48 -67.73
N ILE A 408 62.81 109.62 -68.69
CA ILE A 408 63.17 108.23 -68.44
C ILE A 408 64.44 108.10 -67.56
N SER A 409 65.34 109.10 -67.53
CA SER A 409 66.63 108.99 -66.82
C SER A 409 66.53 109.04 -65.29
N GLU A 410 65.56 109.75 -64.73
CA GLU A 410 65.39 109.87 -63.28
C GLU A 410 64.69 108.62 -62.70
N LEU A 411 63.65 108.11 -63.37
CA LEU A 411 63.00 106.85 -63.01
C LEU A 411 63.98 105.67 -63.00
N ARG A 412 64.96 105.66 -63.93
CA ARG A 412 66.06 104.67 -63.97
C ARG A 412 66.95 104.65 -62.72
N SER A 413 66.94 105.69 -61.88
CA SER A 413 67.72 105.71 -60.63
C SER A 413 67.02 104.94 -59.50
N GLY A 414 65.70 105.15 -59.33
CA GLY A 414 64.88 104.36 -58.40
C GLY A 414 64.71 102.91 -58.86
N GLU A 415 64.60 102.71 -60.18
CA GLU A 415 64.60 101.38 -60.82
C GLU A 415 65.82 100.57 -60.38
N LYS A 416 67.04 101.14 -60.38
CA LYS A 416 68.27 100.42 -59.99
C LYS A 416 68.25 99.84 -58.58
N ALA A 417 67.63 100.52 -57.60
CA ALA A 417 67.53 100.01 -56.23
C ALA A 417 66.61 98.79 -56.18
N GLN A 418 65.42 98.90 -56.79
CA GLN A 418 64.50 97.75 -56.94
C GLN A 418 65.12 96.64 -57.81
N MET A 419 65.99 97.00 -58.75
CA MET A 419 66.71 96.04 -59.60
C MET A 419 67.70 95.20 -58.80
N MET A 420 68.28 95.66 -57.69
CA MET A 420 69.15 94.82 -56.85
C MET A 420 68.38 93.73 -56.10
N ASP A 421 67.23 94.07 -55.53
CA ASP A 421 66.35 93.09 -54.89
C ASP A 421 65.69 92.16 -55.91
N MET A 422 65.28 92.69 -57.06
CA MET A 422 64.89 91.87 -58.21
C MET A 422 66.02 90.95 -58.62
N ASN A 423 67.27 91.40 -58.79
CA ASN A 423 68.40 90.53 -59.16
C ASN A 423 68.64 89.37 -58.17
N ARG A 424 68.36 89.59 -56.87
CA ARG A 424 68.42 88.51 -55.85
C ARG A 424 67.28 87.50 -56.03
N ILE A 425 66.07 87.97 -56.27
CA ILE A 425 64.89 87.14 -56.60
C ILE A 425 65.09 86.45 -57.96
N GLU A 426 65.67 87.14 -58.94
CA GLU A 426 65.94 86.68 -60.29
C GLU A 426 67.05 85.64 -60.33
N SER A 427 68.03 85.69 -59.43
CA SER A 427 69.02 84.62 -59.28
C SER A 427 68.36 83.32 -58.77
N CYS A 428 67.44 83.43 -57.81
CA CYS A 428 66.65 82.29 -57.31
C CYS A 428 65.67 81.77 -58.38
N LYS A 429 64.94 82.68 -59.04
CA LYS A 429 64.08 82.42 -60.20
C LYS A 429 64.87 81.79 -61.34
N ALA A 430 66.08 82.23 -61.65
CA ALA A 430 66.93 81.66 -62.70
C ALA A 430 67.39 80.24 -62.36
N SER A 431 67.67 79.93 -61.09
CA SER A 431 67.91 78.56 -60.64
C SER A 431 66.67 77.67 -60.86
N LYS A 432 65.48 78.13 -60.44
CA LYS A 432 64.21 77.43 -60.68
C LYS A 432 63.81 77.36 -62.15
N VAL A 433 64.09 78.39 -62.94
CA VAL A 433 63.84 78.47 -64.39
C VAL A 433 64.80 77.56 -65.15
N LYS A 434 66.06 77.40 -64.72
CA LYS A 434 66.96 76.37 -65.27
C LYS A 434 66.44 74.96 -65.01
N LEU A 435 65.89 74.70 -63.81
CA LEU A 435 65.21 73.42 -63.51
C LEU A 435 63.95 73.23 -64.37
N ILE A 436 63.11 74.26 -64.50
CA ILE A 436 61.92 74.24 -65.36
C ILE A 436 62.30 74.09 -66.84
N ALA A 437 63.41 74.68 -67.29
CA ALA A 437 63.90 74.56 -68.67
C ALA A 437 64.39 73.14 -68.96
N LYS A 438 65.11 72.50 -68.01
CA LYS A 438 65.44 71.07 -68.10
C LYS A 438 64.18 70.21 -68.17
N LEU A 439 63.20 70.43 -67.28
CA LEU A 439 61.94 69.70 -67.29
C LEU A 439 61.10 69.98 -68.56
N LYS A 440 61.16 71.19 -69.13
CA LYS A 440 60.51 71.54 -70.40
C LYS A 440 61.22 70.90 -71.60
N MET A 441 62.54 70.76 -71.58
CA MET A 441 63.28 70.00 -72.58
C MET A 441 62.96 68.51 -72.49
N GLU A 442 62.91 67.95 -71.28
CA GLU A 442 62.47 66.57 -71.05
C GLU A 442 61.02 66.35 -71.53
N LEU A 443 60.13 67.31 -71.26
CA LEU A 443 58.75 67.30 -71.75
C LEU A 443 58.66 67.46 -73.27
N SER A 444 59.50 68.30 -73.90
CA SER A 444 59.57 68.42 -75.37
C SER A 444 60.03 67.11 -75.98
N ARG A 445 61.11 66.53 -75.44
CA ARG A 445 61.63 65.21 -75.85
C ARG A 445 60.58 64.12 -75.71
N GLN A 446 59.83 64.10 -74.59
CA GLN A 446 58.73 63.16 -74.38
C GLN A 446 57.56 63.41 -75.34
N LYS A 447 57.22 64.67 -75.64
CA LYS A 447 56.19 65.02 -76.63
C LYS A 447 56.61 64.72 -78.06
N GLU A 448 57.89 64.89 -78.42
CA GLU A 448 58.44 64.50 -79.71
C GLU A 448 58.45 62.98 -79.87
N ILE A 449 58.80 62.24 -78.81
CA ILE A 449 58.62 60.78 -78.77
C ILE A 449 57.14 60.41 -78.92
N LEU A 450 56.23 61.10 -78.23
CA LEU A 450 54.80 60.86 -78.34
C LEU A 450 54.31 61.14 -79.77
N TYR A 451 54.61 62.30 -80.35
CA TYR A 451 54.24 62.66 -81.73
C TYR A 451 54.85 61.72 -82.77
N ASN A 452 56.07 61.21 -82.56
CA ASN A 452 56.66 60.21 -83.44
C ASN A 452 55.95 58.85 -83.32
N MET A 453 55.52 58.47 -82.10
CA MET A 453 54.69 57.28 -81.88
C MET A 453 53.27 57.45 -82.44
N ASP A 454 52.66 58.62 -82.28
CA ASP A 454 51.33 58.96 -82.80
C ASP A 454 51.35 59.06 -84.34
N PHE A 455 52.44 59.56 -84.93
CA PHE A 455 52.64 59.56 -86.38
C PHE A 455 52.83 58.13 -86.91
N ALA A 456 53.65 57.31 -86.26
CA ALA A 456 53.80 55.90 -86.61
C ALA A 456 52.48 55.13 -86.43
N TYR A 457 51.70 55.45 -85.38
CA TYR A 457 50.36 54.91 -85.16
C TYR A 457 49.42 55.35 -86.27
N MET A 458 49.34 56.64 -86.62
CA MET A 458 48.54 57.13 -87.75
C MET A 458 48.98 56.54 -89.09
N GLU A 459 50.26 56.31 -89.33
CA GLU A 459 50.73 55.64 -90.56
C GLU A 459 50.23 54.18 -90.60
N LYS A 460 50.25 53.48 -89.45
CA LYS A 460 49.69 52.13 -89.32
C LYS A 460 48.16 52.12 -89.42
N ASP A 461 47.48 53.11 -88.86
CA ASP A 461 46.03 53.29 -88.99
C ASP A 461 45.63 53.63 -90.42
N ILE A 462 46.41 54.43 -91.17
CA ILE A 462 46.16 54.71 -92.59
C ILE A 462 46.45 53.47 -93.45
N GLN A 463 47.45 52.66 -93.10
CA GLN A 463 47.69 51.36 -93.73
C GLN A 463 46.53 50.37 -93.44
N LEU A 464 46.07 50.30 -92.18
CA LEU A 464 44.93 49.48 -91.75
C LEU A 464 43.63 49.92 -92.44
N ASN A 465 43.35 51.23 -92.47
CA ASN A 465 42.16 51.78 -93.11
C ASN A 465 42.20 51.68 -94.64
N ARG A 466 43.37 51.68 -95.28
CA ARG A 466 43.49 51.33 -96.71
C ARG A 466 43.20 49.85 -96.96
N LEU A 467 43.65 48.95 -96.09
CA LEU A 467 43.32 47.52 -96.18
C LEU A 467 41.82 47.25 -95.90
N LEU A 468 41.22 47.98 -94.95
CA LEU A 468 39.78 47.92 -94.65
C LEU A 468 38.89 48.55 -95.75
N SER A 469 39.37 49.58 -96.45
CA SER A 469 38.60 50.31 -97.48
C SER A 469 38.71 49.72 -98.89
N ILE A 470 39.69 48.85 -99.15
CA ILE A 470 39.84 48.15 -100.43
C ILE A 470 39.02 46.84 -100.49
N VAL A 471 38.46 46.37 -99.37
CA VAL A 471 37.51 45.25 -99.33
C VAL A 471 36.06 45.77 -99.19
N LYS A 472 35.59 46.45 -100.24
CA LYS A 472 34.17 46.44 -100.61
C LYS A 472 33.98 45.61 -101.88
N ASP A 473 34.42 44.36 -101.79
CA ASP A 473 34.10 43.33 -102.77
C ASP A 473 32.61 43.00 -102.72
N GLU A 474 32.06 42.49 -103.83
CA GLU A 474 30.66 42.05 -103.96
C GLU A 474 30.23 41.06 -102.85
N ASP A 475 31.20 40.38 -102.25
CA ASP A 475 30.97 39.44 -101.16
C ASP A 475 30.47 40.13 -99.89
N SER A 476 30.80 41.40 -99.64
CA SER A 476 30.23 42.16 -98.51
C SER A 476 28.72 42.31 -98.63
N GLU A 477 28.20 42.63 -99.83
CA GLU A 477 26.75 42.65 -100.07
C GLU A 477 26.12 41.25 -99.98
N LYS A 478 26.83 40.20 -100.42
CA LYS A 478 26.34 38.81 -100.28
C LYS A 478 26.27 38.42 -98.81
N TYR A 479 27.24 38.83 -97.98
CA TYR A 479 27.20 38.59 -96.54
C TYR A 479 26.13 39.43 -95.84
N GLU A 480 25.92 40.69 -96.21
CA GLU A 480 24.81 41.52 -95.67
C GLU A 480 23.44 40.94 -96.02
N LYS A 481 23.22 40.54 -97.29
CA LYS A 481 21.98 39.85 -97.72
C LYS A 481 21.78 38.55 -96.95
N ARG A 482 22.83 37.75 -96.80
CA ARG A 482 22.79 36.50 -96.02
C ARG A 482 22.61 36.75 -94.52
N TYR A 483 23.06 37.89 -93.99
CA TYR A 483 22.81 38.30 -92.62
C TYR A 483 21.34 38.67 -92.42
N ALA A 484 20.74 39.43 -93.34
CA ALA A 484 19.31 39.74 -93.33
C ALA A 484 18.44 38.47 -93.46
N GLU A 485 18.81 37.54 -94.33
CA GLU A 485 18.16 36.21 -94.43
C GLU A 485 18.30 35.42 -93.12
N LEU A 486 19.48 35.44 -92.49
CA LEU A 486 19.70 34.79 -91.20
C LEU A 486 18.95 35.47 -90.05
N GLU A 487 18.77 36.79 -90.06
CA GLU A 487 17.92 37.52 -89.12
C GLU A 487 16.43 37.22 -89.35
N GLU A 488 15.97 37.08 -90.59
CA GLU A 488 14.60 36.68 -90.90
C GLU A 488 14.34 35.22 -90.46
N ILE A 489 15.31 34.32 -90.67
CA ILE A 489 15.26 32.95 -90.16
C ILE A 489 15.32 32.95 -88.63
N HIS A 490 16.16 33.77 -88.01
CA HIS A 490 16.27 33.86 -86.56
C HIS A 490 14.99 34.39 -85.91
N THR A 491 14.38 35.44 -86.47
CA THR A 491 13.09 35.97 -85.99
C THR A 491 11.94 34.98 -86.17
N LYS A 492 11.91 34.22 -87.29
CA LYS A 492 10.99 33.09 -87.47
C LYS A 492 11.23 31.98 -86.43
N LEU A 493 12.47 31.58 -86.21
CA LEU A 493 12.83 30.58 -85.20
C LEU A 493 12.46 31.05 -83.78
N VAL A 494 12.75 32.30 -83.42
CA VAL A 494 12.34 32.91 -82.14
C VAL A 494 10.81 32.95 -82.01
N ALA A 495 10.07 33.26 -83.07
CA ALA A 495 8.61 33.22 -83.06
C ALA A 495 8.07 31.78 -82.83
N THR A 496 8.62 30.78 -83.53
CA THR A 496 8.24 29.37 -83.33
C THR A 496 8.63 28.85 -81.94
N ASN A 497 9.80 29.23 -81.41
CA ASN A 497 10.26 28.89 -80.06
C ASN A 497 9.36 29.55 -79.00
N ASN A 498 8.97 30.81 -79.19
CA ASN A 498 8.02 31.49 -78.31
C ASN A 498 6.62 30.87 -78.35
N LEU A 499 6.19 30.29 -79.48
CA LEU A 499 4.95 29.52 -79.59
C LEU A 499 5.08 28.17 -78.88
N LEU A 500 6.17 27.44 -79.11
CA LEU A 500 6.45 26.16 -78.47
C LEU A 500 6.59 26.31 -76.96
N ASN A 501 7.23 27.37 -76.46
CA ASN A 501 7.30 27.66 -75.02
C ASN A 501 5.92 27.96 -74.42
N LYS A 502 5.02 28.63 -75.16
CA LYS A 502 3.61 28.79 -74.72
C LYS A 502 2.85 27.46 -74.71
N GLU A 503 3.21 26.52 -75.57
CA GLU A 503 2.67 25.16 -75.56
C GLU A 503 3.23 24.32 -74.41
N VAL A 504 4.54 24.38 -74.16
CA VAL A 504 5.18 23.74 -73.00
C VAL A 504 4.59 24.29 -71.69
N VAL A 505 4.47 25.61 -71.53
CA VAL A 505 3.87 26.20 -70.31
C VAL A 505 2.40 25.79 -70.13
N ARG A 506 1.62 25.68 -71.22
CA ARG A 506 0.24 25.14 -71.15
C ARG A 506 0.23 23.67 -70.75
N LEU A 507 1.08 22.84 -71.34
CA LEU A 507 1.20 21.42 -71.00
C LEU A 507 1.69 21.23 -69.56
N GLU A 508 2.59 22.06 -69.05
CA GLU A 508 3.00 22.05 -67.65
C GLU A 508 1.86 22.50 -66.71
N GLU A 509 1.06 23.49 -67.11
CA GLU A 509 -0.14 23.89 -66.35
C GLU A 509 -1.18 22.77 -66.32
N ASP A 510 -1.43 22.10 -67.45
CA ASP A 510 -2.35 20.96 -67.54
C ASP A 510 -1.80 19.74 -66.79
N MET A 511 -0.50 19.45 -66.85
CA MET A 511 0.15 18.43 -66.01
C MET A 511 0.04 18.78 -64.53
N ARG A 512 0.21 20.05 -64.14
CA ARG A 512 0.03 20.51 -62.75
C ARG A 512 -1.42 20.35 -62.30
N ARG A 513 -2.41 20.64 -63.16
CA ARG A 513 -3.84 20.39 -62.87
C ARG A 513 -4.12 18.90 -62.72
N LEU A 514 -3.74 18.07 -63.68
CA LEU A 514 -3.91 16.62 -63.62
C LEU A 514 -3.20 16.00 -62.41
N ALA A 515 -2.04 16.52 -61.99
CA ALA A 515 -1.38 16.08 -60.76
C ALA A 515 -2.16 16.47 -59.49
N ILE A 516 -2.79 17.65 -59.46
CA ILE A 516 -3.66 18.08 -58.35
C ILE A 516 -4.94 17.23 -58.33
N ASP A 517 -5.57 17.01 -59.48
CA ASP A 517 -6.78 16.21 -59.62
C ASP A 517 -6.52 14.75 -59.21
N LEU A 518 -5.43 14.14 -59.71
CA LEU A 518 -5.01 12.79 -59.32
C LEU A 518 -4.64 12.70 -57.82
N GLN A 519 -4.07 13.76 -57.23
CA GLN A 519 -3.86 13.83 -55.78
C GLN A 519 -5.20 13.96 -55.01
N GLY A 520 -6.19 14.64 -55.57
CA GLY A 520 -7.57 14.71 -55.08
C GLY A 520 -8.23 13.33 -55.09
N ASP A 521 -8.23 12.68 -56.25
CA ASP A 521 -8.75 11.33 -56.46
C ASP A 521 -8.07 10.31 -55.55
N SER A 522 -6.75 10.39 -55.36
CA SER A 522 -6.03 9.52 -54.42
C SER A 522 -6.49 9.71 -52.98
N LYS A 523 -6.69 10.96 -52.53
CA LYS A 523 -7.20 11.27 -51.18
C LYS A 523 -8.65 10.80 -51.01
N GLU A 524 -9.50 10.97 -52.02
CA GLU A 524 -10.87 10.45 -51.99
C GLU A 524 -10.87 8.91 -52.00
N GLN A 525 -10.03 8.28 -52.79
CA GLN A 525 -9.87 6.82 -52.82
C GLN A 525 -9.44 6.28 -51.45
N ASP A 526 -8.51 6.94 -50.77
CA ASP A 526 -8.06 6.55 -49.43
C ASP A 526 -9.12 6.80 -48.35
N TYR A 527 -9.85 7.92 -48.43
CA TYR A 527 -11.03 8.16 -47.59
C TYR A 527 -12.09 7.05 -47.78
N LEU A 528 -12.39 6.67 -49.03
CA LEU A 528 -13.34 5.61 -49.34
C LEU A 528 -12.83 4.21 -48.92
N LYS A 529 -11.53 3.93 -49.03
CA LYS A 529 -10.91 2.70 -48.48
C LYS A 529 -11.09 2.62 -46.96
N ASN A 530 -10.79 3.71 -46.24
CA ASN A 530 -10.90 3.77 -44.78
C ASN A 530 -12.37 3.62 -44.35
N LYS A 531 -13.29 4.40 -44.95
CA LYS A 531 -14.73 4.31 -44.71
C LYS A 531 -15.29 2.93 -45.02
N ARG A 532 -14.78 2.24 -46.05
CA ARG A 532 -15.13 0.84 -46.32
C ARG A 532 -14.62 -0.10 -45.22
N GLN A 533 -13.39 0.07 -44.74
CA GLN A 533 -12.85 -0.73 -43.64
C GLN A 533 -13.63 -0.52 -42.34
N GLU A 534 -13.96 0.73 -41.98
CA GLU A 534 -14.82 1.07 -40.85
C GLU A 534 -16.18 0.35 -40.93
N ASN A 535 -16.84 0.42 -42.09
CA ASN A 535 -18.12 -0.27 -42.32
C ASN A 535 -17.99 -1.80 -42.23
N VAL A 536 -16.89 -2.38 -42.74
CA VAL A 536 -16.61 -3.83 -42.59
C VAL A 536 -16.43 -4.19 -41.11
N LEU A 537 -15.65 -3.43 -40.35
CA LEU A 537 -15.46 -3.65 -38.91
C LEU A 537 -16.77 -3.50 -38.12
N PHE A 538 -17.62 -2.51 -38.47
CA PHE A 538 -18.94 -2.36 -37.87
C PHE A 538 -19.84 -3.57 -38.15
N VAL A 539 -19.86 -4.07 -39.39
CA VAL A 539 -20.60 -5.28 -39.76
C VAL A 539 -20.05 -6.52 -39.04
N GLU A 540 -18.73 -6.68 -38.93
CA GLU A 540 -18.11 -7.78 -38.19
C GLU A 540 -18.45 -7.75 -36.69
N CYS A 541 -18.39 -6.59 -36.06
CA CYS A 541 -18.79 -6.41 -34.66
C CYS A 541 -20.28 -6.74 -34.46
N GLY A 542 -21.15 -6.24 -35.35
CA GLY A 542 -22.56 -6.59 -35.36
C GLY A 542 -22.81 -8.10 -35.52
N GLN A 543 -22.07 -8.76 -36.42
CA GLN A 543 -22.13 -10.22 -36.59
C GLN A 543 -21.64 -10.99 -35.36
N LYS A 544 -20.54 -10.56 -34.73
CA LYS A 544 -20.00 -11.16 -33.49
C LYS A 544 -21.02 -11.02 -32.35
N GLN A 545 -21.59 -9.83 -32.15
CA GLN A 545 -22.62 -9.57 -31.14
C GLN A 545 -23.90 -10.39 -31.40
N LEU A 546 -24.34 -10.48 -32.66
CA LEU A 546 -25.50 -11.28 -33.07
C LEU A 546 -25.26 -12.79 -32.86
N LYS A 547 -24.05 -13.31 -33.10
CA LYS A 547 -23.68 -14.69 -32.74
C LYS A 547 -23.74 -14.92 -31.23
N ALA A 548 -23.22 -13.99 -30.43
CA ALA A 548 -23.28 -14.07 -28.96
C ALA A 548 -24.74 -14.04 -28.43
N LEU A 549 -25.58 -13.14 -28.95
CA LEU A 549 -27.01 -13.07 -28.60
C LEU A 549 -27.78 -14.33 -29.01
N ARG A 550 -27.47 -14.93 -30.16
CA ARG A 550 -28.05 -16.23 -30.56
C ARG A 550 -27.67 -17.34 -29.57
N ALA A 551 -26.40 -17.45 -29.18
CA ALA A 551 -25.96 -18.41 -28.17
C ALA A 551 -26.62 -18.16 -26.79
N GLN A 552 -26.72 -16.90 -26.36
CA GLN A 552 -27.41 -16.56 -25.12
C GLN A 552 -28.91 -16.92 -25.17
N ASN A 553 -29.57 -16.73 -26.31
CA ASN A 553 -30.97 -17.13 -26.49
C ASN A 553 -31.14 -18.65 -26.46
N GLN A 554 -30.21 -19.41 -27.07
CA GLN A 554 -30.18 -20.88 -26.99
C GLN A 554 -30.02 -21.35 -25.54
N ASN A 555 -29.11 -20.75 -24.77
CA ASN A 555 -28.95 -21.06 -23.34
C ASN A 555 -30.22 -20.76 -22.54
N LYS A 556 -30.85 -19.59 -22.74
CA LYS A 556 -32.13 -19.25 -22.10
C LYS A 556 -33.25 -20.23 -22.48
N GLN A 557 -33.28 -20.74 -23.71
CA GLN A 557 -34.23 -21.76 -24.13
C GLN A 557 -34.00 -23.10 -23.41
N VAL A 558 -32.74 -23.48 -23.17
CA VAL A 558 -32.38 -24.64 -22.35
C VAL A 558 -32.81 -24.43 -20.90
N ASP A 559 -32.56 -23.25 -20.32
CA ASP A 559 -32.98 -22.89 -18.95
C ASP A 559 -34.51 -22.96 -18.79
N ILE A 560 -35.27 -22.41 -19.76
CA ILE A 560 -36.74 -22.51 -19.80
C ILE A 560 -37.21 -23.96 -19.85
N ASN A 561 -36.55 -24.82 -20.63
CA ASN A 561 -36.89 -26.24 -20.72
C ASN A 561 -36.54 -26.99 -19.42
N LEU A 562 -35.42 -26.66 -18.77
CA LEU A 562 -35.03 -27.19 -17.46
C LEU A 562 -36.02 -26.75 -16.37
N LEU A 563 -36.45 -25.49 -16.37
CA LEU A 563 -37.47 -24.97 -15.46
C LEU A 563 -38.82 -25.66 -15.68
N LYS A 564 -39.27 -25.83 -16.94
CA LYS A 564 -40.48 -26.63 -17.25
C LYS A 564 -40.39 -28.07 -16.75
N LEU A 565 -39.21 -28.69 -16.83
CA LEU A 565 -38.97 -30.03 -16.29
C LEU A 565 -39.03 -30.05 -14.75
N ARG A 566 -38.45 -29.05 -14.07
CA ARG A 566 -38.55 -28.90 -12.61
C ARG A 566 -39.99 -28.65 -12.15
N VAL A 567 -40.76 -27.81 -12.85
CA VAL A 567 -42.18 -27.59 -12.59
C VAL A 567 -42.95 -28.90 -12.71
N LYS A 568 -42.77 -29.67 -13.79
CA LYS A 568 -43.39 -31.00 -13.95
C LYS A 568 -42.98 -32.03 -12.88
N GLN A 569 -41.77 -31.92 -12.32
CA GLN A 569 -41.35 -32.73 -11.18
C GLN A 569 -42.04 -32.30 -9.88
N ALA A 570 -42.19 -30.99 -9.67
CA ALA A 570 -42.90 -30.43 -8.51
C ALA A 570 -44.41 -30.73 -8.56
N GLU A 571 -45.07 -30.59 -9.72
CA GLU A 571 -46.46 -31.01 -9.96
C GLU A 571 -46.66 -32.48 -9.54
N LYS A 572 -45.84 -33.40 -10.09
CA LYS A 572 -45.87 -34.83 -9.73
C LYS A 572 -45.56 -35.11 -8.25
N ALA A 573 -44.83 -34.24 -7.56
CA ALA A 573 -44.59 -34.35 -6.12
C ALA A 573 -45.81 -33.88 -5.31
N ILE A 574 -46.44 -32.79 -5.74
CA ILE A 574 -47.70 -32.27 -5.17
C ILE A 574 -48.80 -33.31 -5.34
N ASP A 575 -48.98 -33.90 -6.52
CA ASP A 575 -49.98 -34.95 -6.76
C ASP A 575 -49.80 -36.15 -5.82
N LYS A 576 -48.54 -36.58 -5.61
CA LYS A 576 -48.21 -37.66 -4.67
C LYS A 576 -48.50 -37.29 -3.21
N VAL A 577 -48.28 -36.04 -2.82
CA VAL A 577 -48.61 -35.56 -1.47
C VAL A 577 -50.13 -35.42 -1.31
N GLY A 578 -50.84 -34.88 -2.30
CA GLY A 578 -52.29 -34.79 -2.33
C GLY A 578 -52.95 -36.16 -2.21
N GLY A 579 -52.48 -37.16 -2.95
CA GLY A 579 -52.93 -38.54 -2.81
C GLY A 579 -52.70 -39.12 -1.40
N LYS A 580 -51.55 -38.85 -0.78
CA LYS A 580 -51.27 -39.26 0.61
C LYS A 580 -52.17 -38.56 1.62
N VAL A 581 -52.36 -37.24 1.50
CA VAL A 581 -53.23 -36.44 2.37
C VAL A 581 -54.67 -36.91 2.27
N PHE A 582 -55.16 -37.19 1.06
CA PHE A 582 -56.49 -37.77 0.84
C PHE A 582 -56.64 -39.14 1.53
N CYS A 583 -55.66 -40.04 1.42
CA CYS A 583 -55.68 -41.32 2.12
C CYS A 583 -55.67 -41.16 3.66
N LEU A 584 -54.88 -40.22 4.19
CA LEU A 584 -54.81 -39.96 5.64
C LEU A 584 -56.10 -39.33 6.18
N GLU A 585 -56.70 -38.38 5.45
CA GLU A 585 -57.97 -37.76 5.87
C GLU A 585 -59.12 -38.78 5.82
N LYS A 586 -59.13 -39.68 4.82
CA LYS A 586 -60.05 -40.83 4.79
C LYS A 586 -59.88 -41.72 6.03
N GLN A 587 -58.64 -42.13 6.34
CA GLN A 587 -58.36 -42.96 7.52
C GLN A 587 -58.74 -42.27 8.83
N LYS A 588 -58.51 -40.96 8.94
CA LYS A 588 -58.92 -40.15 10.09
C LYS A 588 -60.44 -40.15 10.25
N LEU A 589 -61.21 -39.96 9.17
CA LEU A 589 -62.67 -39.99 9.21
C LEU A 589 -63.21 -41.38 9.62
N GLU A 590 -62.60 -42.46 9.10
CA GLU A 590 -62.91 -43.84 9.50
C GLU A 590 -62.64 -44.06 11.01
N ILE A 591 -61.51 -43.61 11.53
CA ILE A 591 -61.17 -43.68 12.97
C ILE A 591 -62.13 -42.82 13.81
N GLU A 592 -62.43 -41.60 13.39
CA GLU A 592 -63.39 -40.72 14.09
C GLU A 592 -64.78 -41.34 14.18
N GLN A 593 -65.24 -42.05 13.14
CA GLN A 593 -66.51 -42.76 13.16
C GLN A 593 -66.48 -43.90 14.19
N VAL A 594 -65.47 -44.78 14.14
CA VAL A 594 -65.31 -45.89 15.10
C VAL A 594 -65.20 -45.38 16.55
N MET A 595 -64.51 -44.26 16.77
CA MET A 595 -64.43 -43.63 18.10
C MET A 595 -65.79 -43.09 18.58
N LYS A 596 -66.59 -42.46 17.71
CA LYS A 596 -67.95 -41.99 18.04
C LYS A 596 -68.89 -43.16 18.36
N GLU A 597 -68.82 -44.25 17.60
CA GLU A 597 -69.57 -45.49 17.86
C GLU A 597 -69.19 -46.08 19.23
N ARG A 598 -67.89 -46.21 19.53
CA ARG A 598 -67.41 -46.73 20.81
C ARG A 598 -67.74 -45.81 22.00
N GLU A 599 -67.76 -44.49 21.80
CA GLU A 599 -68.22 -43.55 22.82
C GLU A 599 -69.69 -43.75 23.19
N ILE A 600 -70.56 -43.99 22.20
CA ILE A 600 -71.99 -44.24 22.41
C ILE A 600 -72.17 -45.55 23.19
N GLU A 601 -71.44 -46.61 22.82
CA GLU A 601 -71.45 -47.89 23.53
C GLU A 601 -71.01 -47.75 25.00
N ILE A 602 -69.91 -47.02 25.26
CA ILE A 602 -69.43 -46.78 26.63
C ILE A 602 -70.45 -45.95 27.44
N LYS A 603 -71.14 -44.97 26.81
CA LYS A 603 -72.21 -44.20 27.45
C LYS A 603 -73.38 -45.12 27.85
N THR A 604 -73.86 -45.99 26.95
CA THR A 604 -74.96 -46.91 27.30
C THR A 604 -74.57 -47.92 28.38
N MET A 605 -73.35 -48.48 28.33
CA MET A 605 -72.82 -49.34 29.41
C MET A 605 -72.76 -48.61 30.76
N ARG A 606 -72.31 -47.35 30.78
CA ARG A 606 -72.25 -46.52 31.99
C ARG A 606 -73.63 -46.28 32.58
N ASP A 607 -74.63 -46.01 31.74
CA ASP A 607 -76.00 -45.76 32.18
C ASP A 607 -76.65 -47.02 32.77
N ILE A 608 -76.42 -48.19 32.17
CA ILE A 608 -76.81 -49.50 32.73
C ILE A 608 -76.17 -49.72 34.12
N LEU A 609 -74.88 -49.43 34.27
CA LEU A 609 -74.19 -49.54 35.56
C LEU A 609 -74.74 -48.53 36.61
N ASN A 610 -75.09 -47.32 36.19
CA ASN A 610 -75.73 -46.32 37.07
C ASN A 610 -77.13 -46.74 37.53
N VAL A 611 -77.92 -47.41 36.68
CA VAL A 611 -79.19 -48.04 37.08
C VAL A 611 -78.92 -49.15 38.10
N ARG A 612 -77.98 -50.07 37.83
CA ARG A 612 -77.64 -51.17 38.75
C ARG A 612 -77.14 -50.66 40.10
N LYS A 613 -76.35 -49.58 40.13
CA LYS A 613 -75.88 -48.92 41.36
C LYS A 613 -77.03 -48.37 42.21
N ARG A 614 -78.07 -47.78 41.59
CA ARG A 614 -79.26 -47.29 42.31
C ARG A 614 -80.01 -48.43 42.99
N VAL A 615 -80.31 -49.50 42.25
CA VAL A 615 -81.00 -50.69 42.79
C VAL A 615 -80.24 -51.32 43.96
N LEU A 616 -78.91 -51.44 43.87
CA LEU A 616 -78.10 -51.94 44.99
C LEU A 616 -78.10 -50.99 46.21
N GLY A 617 -78.16 -49.67 45.99
CA GLY A 617 -78.28 -48.68 47.06
C GLY A 617 -79.60 -48.80 47.83
N GLU A 618 -80.71 -49.00 47.11
CA GLU A 618 -82.04 -49.23 47.70
C GLU A 618 -82.07 -50.52 48.54
N GLN A 619 -81.46 -51.61 48.04
CA GLN A 619 -81.32 -52.87 48.79
C GLN A 619 -80.47 -52.71 50.06
N ALA A 620 -79.35 -52.00 49.99
CA ALA A 620 -78.47 -51.75 51.14
C ALA A 620 -79.17 -50.92 52.23
N ALA A 621 -79.96 -49.90 51.83
CA ALA A 621 -80.77 -49.11 52.76
C ALA A 621 -81.81 -49.98 53.49
N SER A 622 -82.48 -50.89 52.77
CA SER A 622 -83.44 -51.85 53.34
C SER A 622 -82.80 -52.80 54.36
N LEU A 623 -81.60 -53.33 54.07
CA LEU A 623 -80.86 -54.21 54.98
C LEU A 623 -80.39 -53.47 56.25
N ASN A 624 -79.87 -52.24 56.12
CA ASN A 624 -79.45 -51.44 57.28
C ASN A 624 -80.62 -51.16 58.25
N ALA A 625 -81.82 -50.88 57.72
CA ALA A 625 -83.01 -50.74 58.55
C ALA A 625 -83.31 -52.00 59.39
N ARG A 626 -83.17 -53.20 58.80
CA ARG A 626 -83.34 -54.48 59.51
C ARG A 626 -82.26 -54.72 60.59
N ILE A 627 -81.01 -54.37 60.29
CA ILE A 627 -79.89 -54.52 61.25
C ILE A 627 -80.09 -53.63 62.48
N ASN A 628 -80.53 -52.39 62.29
CA ASN A 628 -80.76 -51.47 63.41
C ASN A 628 -81.85 -51.98 64.37
N ILE A 629 -82.94 -52.55 63.84
CA ILE A 629 -83.99 -53.20 64.64
C ILE A 629 -83.42 -54.37 65.47
N ALA A 630 -82.46 -55.13 64.93
CA ALA A 630 -81.83 -56.24 65.63
C ALA A 630 -80.88 -55.78 66.75
N ARG A 631 -80.07 -54.74 66.54
CA ARG A 631 -79.13 -54.23 67.55
C ARG A 631 -79.83 -53.80 68.84
N VAL A 632 -80.95 -53.08 68.71
CA VAL A 632 -81.75 -52.60 69.87
C VAL A 632 -82.23 -53.76 70.76
N LYS A 633 -82.45 -54.96 70.22
CA LYS A 633 -82.81 -56.14 71.03
C LYS A 633 -81.65 -56.73 71.84
N VAL A 634 -80.42 -56.64 71.34
CA VAL A 634 -79.23 -57.22 72.00
C VAL A 634 -78.79 -56.38 73.19
N GLU A 635 -78.83 -55.05 73.05
CA GLU A 635 -78.47 -54.12 74.13
C GLU A 635 -79.28 -54.38 75.41
N ASN A 636 -80.59 -54.60 75.25
CA ASN A 636 -81.52 -54.91 76.33
C ASN A 636 -81.21 -56.24 77.07
N GLN A 637 -80.49 -57.18 76.44
CA GLN A 637 -80.08 -58.44 77.09
C GLN A 637 -78.79 -58.29 77.89
N LYS A 638 -77.80 -57.53 77.40
CA LYS A 638 -76.50 -57.36 78.09
C LYS A 638 -76.67 -56.74 79.49
N ASN A 639 -77.45 -55.67 79.57
CA ASN A 639 -77.69 -54.94 80.83
C ASN A 639 -78.32 -55.83 81.93
N LYS A 640 -78.95 -56.96 81.56
CA LYS A 640 -79.51 -57.92 82.52
C LYS A 640 -78.45 -58.81 83.16
N TYR A 641 -77.35 -59.13 82.46
CA TYR A 641 -76.30 -60.03 82.96
C TYR A 641 -75.31 -59.33 83.90
N GLU A 642 -74.95 -58.08 83.60
CA GLU A 642 -73.89 -57.34 84.31
C GLU A 642 -74.22 -57.10 85.79
N ILE A 643 -75.49 -56.87 86.10
CA ILE A 643 -76.02 -56.71 87.47
C ILE A 643 -75.78 -57.94 88.36
N THR A 644 -75.60 -59.13 87.76
CA THR A 644 -75.41 -60.39 88.50
C THR A 644 -74.00 -60.55 89.07
N LEU A 645 -72.99 -60.01 88.37
CA LEU A 645 -71.57 -60.34 88.59
C LEU A 645 -70.93 -59.53 89.75
N ILE A 646 -71.52 -58.39 90.10
CA ILE A 646 -71.02 -57.45 91.13
C ILE A 646 -71.13 -58.00 92.56
N LYS A 647 -71.89 -59.08 92.80
CA LYS A 647 -72.33 -59.50 94.15
C LYS A 647 -71.36 -60.40 94.96
N LEU A 648 -70.14 -60.73 94.49
CA LEU A 648 -69.35 -61.85 95.06
C LEU A 648 -67.95 -61.56 95.69
N GLY A 649 -67.40 -60.34 95.64
CA GLY A 649 -66.18 -59.95 96.39
C GLY A 649 -64.81 -60.43 95.87
N LYS A 650 -63.71 -59.80 96.34
CA LYS A 650 -62.30 -60.03 95.94
C LYS A 650 -61.30 -59.61 97.04
N ASP A 651 -60.09 -60.19 97.02
CA ASP A 651 -58.99 -60.00 98.00
C ASP A 651 -57.92 -58.95 97.58
N GLU A 652 -56.89 -58.72 98.42
CA GLU A 652 -55.93 -57.60 98.32
C GLU A 652 -55.06 -57.55 97.03
N ASN A 653 -55.00 -58.63 96.24
CA ASN A 653 -54.38 -58.61 94.89
C ASN A 653 -55.40 -58.64 93.73
N GLY A 654 -56.70 -58.45 94.01
CA GLY A 654 -57.73 -58.25 92.98
C GLY A 654 -58.23 -59.50 92.26
N GLU A 655 -57.88 -60.70 92.72
CA GLU A 655 -58.34 -62.01 92.20
C GLU A 655 -59.05 -62.80 93.32
N PRO A 656 -60.03 -63.69 93.00
CA PRO A 656 -60.84 -64.38 94.00
C PRO A 656 -60.07 -65.52 94.73
N LEU A 657 -60.20 -65.60 96.06
CA LEU A 657 -59.36 -66.46 96.90
C LEU A 657 -59.83 -67.93 96.99
N SER A 658 -58.89 -68.85 97.23
CA SER A 658 -59.14 -70.29 97.46
C SER A 658 -58.18 -70.89 98.51
N VAL A 659 -58.66 -71.86 99.28
CA VAL A 659 -58.20 -72.18 100.66
C VAL A 659 -56.85 -72.92 100.77
N SER A 660 -56.29 -73.46 99.68
CA SER A 660 -55.14 -74.39 99.76
C SER A 660 -53.78 -73.72 100.09
N ASN A 661 -53.59 -72.45 99.75
CA ASN A 661 -52.25 -71.84 99.68
C ASN A 661 -51.65 -71.37 101.02
N MET A 662 -52.39 -71.43 102.14
CA MET A 662 -51.97 -70.79 103.41
C MET A 662 -51.13 -71.67 104.36
N LYS A 663 -51.00 -72.98 104.15
CA LYS A 663 -50.43 -73.91 105.16
C LYS A 663 -48.98 -74.40 104.95
N ILE A 664 -48.36 -74.13 103.80
CA ILE A 664 -47.08 -74.78 103.42
C ILE A 664 -45.83 -74.03 103.92
N ARG A 665 -45.95 -72.74 104.29
CA ARG A 665 -44.80 -71.83 104.45
C ARG A 665 -44.13 -71.79 105.84
N GLU A 666 -44.79 -72.22 106.93
CA GLU A 666 -44.32 -71.98 108.31
C GLU A 666 -43.38 -73.05 108.91
N ALA A 667 -43.12 -74.17 108.22
CA ALA A 667 -42.53 -75.35 108.86
C ALA A 667 -40.99 -75.49 108.78
N GLN A 668 -40.27 -74.68 108.00
CA GLN A 668 -38.91 -75.02 107.55
C GLN A 668 -37.74 -74.34 108.31
N GLU A 669 -37.94 -73.22 109.00
CA GLU A 669 -36.83 -72.35 109.47
C GLU A 669 -36.25 -72.66 110.89
N LYS A 670 -36.71 -73.72 111.58
CA LYS A 670 -36.49 -73.86 113.04
C LYS A 670 -35.34 -74.77 113.53
N PHE A 671 -34.59 -75.45 112.65
CA PHE A 671 -33.76 -76.60 113.06
C PHE A 671 -32.24 -76.32 113.26
N GLU A 672 -31.66 -75.29 112.64
CA GLU A 672 -30.20 -75.27 112.35
C GLU A 672 -29.27 -74.61 113.40
N ILE A 673 -29.77 -74.06 114.51
CA ILE A 673 -29.01 -73.05 115.31
C ILE A 673 -28.25 -73.60 116.56
N GLN A 674 -28.40 -74.86 116.96
CA GLN A 674 -28.11 -75.27 118.36
C GLN A 674 -26.72 -75.94 118.67
N GLU A 675 -25.84 -76.24 117.69
CA GLU A 675 -24.83 -77.31 117.88
C GLU A 675 -23.36 -76.94 118.28
N MET A 676 -22.93 -75.67 118.40
CA MET A 676 -21.48 -75.33 118.42
C MET A 676 -20.86 -74.68 119.69
N GLY A 677 -21.53 -74.65 120.85
CA GLY A 677 -21.04 -73.93 122.04
C GLY A 677 -19.81 -74.49 122.80
N ASP A 678 -19.59 -75.81 122.81
CA ASP A 678 -18.99 -76.48 123.99
C ASP A 678 -17.45 -76.65 124.05
N LYS A 679 -16.64 -75.97 123.21
CA LYS A 679 -15.23 -76.41 122.95
C LYS A 679 -14.07 -75.62 123.61
N LEU A 680 -14.27 -74.59 124.43
CA LEU A 680 -13.20 -73.61 124.76
C LEU A 680 -12.36 -73.78 126.06
N ASP A 681 -12.80 -74.51 127.09
CA ASP A 681 -12.38 -74.25 128.49
C ASP A 681 -11.03 -74.83 129.01
N ALA A 682 -10.25 -75.56 128.21
CA ALA A 682 -9.30 -76.55 128.77
C ALA A 682 -7.85 -76.10 129.16
N LYS A 683 -7.44 -74.82 129.08
CA LYS A 683 -6.00 -74.46 128.90
C LYS A 683 -5.14 -73.93 130.08
N VAL A 684 -5.66 -73.64 131.29
CA VAL A 684 -5.04 -72.60 132.18
C VAL A 684 -3.99 -73.03 133.24
N LYS A 685 -3.87 -74.30 133.69
CA LYS A 685 -3.32 -74.63 135.03
C LYS A 685 -1.82 -75.05 135.20
N LYS A 686 -0.77 -74.37 134.67
CA LYS A 686 0.62 -74.97 134.66
C LYS A 686 1.89 -74.18 135.13
N ALA A 687 1.86 -72.96 135.69
CA ALA A 687 3.02 -72.04 135.58
C ALA A 687 3.91 -71.65 136.82
N GLU A 688 3.70 -72.14 138.07
CA GLU A 688 4.02 -71.32 139.27
C GLU A 688 5.16 -71.78 140.25
N LYS A 689 6.28 -72.45 139.89
CA LYS A 689 7.12 -73.19 140.90
C LYS A 689 8.65 -72.96 141.11
N GLU A 690 9.40 -72.12 140.38
CA GLU A 690 10.89 -72.31 140.28
C GLU A 690 11.88 -71.33 140.98
N ILE A 691 11.46 -70.38 141.83
CA ILE A 691 12.27 -69.13 142.07
C ILE A 691 13.35 -69.13 143.20
N LEU A 692 13.39 -70.07 144.16
CA LEU A 692 13.97 -69.81 145.50
C LEU A 692 15.49 -70.05 145.77
N ALA A 693 16.32 -70.55 144.84
CA ALA A 693 17.60 -71.20 145.19
C ALA A 693 18.90 -70.33 145.21
N MET A 694 18.87 -69.03 144.88
CA MET A 694 20.06 -68.32 144.37
C MET A 694 20.89 -67.48 145.38
N GLU A 695 20.50 -67.35 146.64
CA GLU A 695 20.94 -66.18 147.46
C GLU A 695 22.28 -66.32 148.22
N ASN A 696 22.71 -67.54 148.62
CA ASN A 696 23.78 -67.71 149.63
C ASN A 696 25.23 -67.58 149.12
N THR A 697 25.49 -67.77 147.83
CA THR A 697 26.87 -67.77 147.26
C THR A 697 27.50 -66.38 147.19
N LEU A 698 26.70 -65.32 147.34
CA LEU A 698 27.10 -63.93 147.05
C LEU A 698 28.15 -63.35 148.04
N ARG A 699 28.28 -63.91 149.25
CA ARG A 699 28.93 -63.20 150.37
C ARG A 699 30.45 -63.28 150.43
N ILE A 700 31.06 -64.39 149.96
CA ILE A 700 32.53 -64.59 150.00
C ILE A 700 33.22 -63.81 148.87
N VAL A 701 32.60 -63.77 147.69
CA VAL A 701 33.10 -63.08 146.48
C VAL A 701 33.37 -61.58 146.72
N ASN A 702 32.60 -60.94 147.62
CA ASN A 702 32.69 -59.51 147.86
C ASN A 702 33.96 -59.06 148.62
N ALA A 703 34.66 -59.94 149.34
CA ALA A 703 35.86 -59.57 150.08
C ALA A 703 37.12 -59.52 149.20
N THR A 704 37.34 -60.54 148.36
CA THR A 704 38.48 -60.61 147.43
C THR A 704 38.38 -59.58 146.30
N ASN A 705 37.16 -59.30 145.82
CA ASN A 705 36.90 -58.24 144.84
C ASN A 705 37.34 -56.85 145.32
N LYS A 706 37.40 -56.59 146.63
CA LYS A 706 37.79 -55.28 147.17
C LYS A 706 39.29 -54.99 147.00
N ALA A 707 40.14 -56.00 147.20
CA ALA A 707 41.58 -55.89 146.94
C ALA A 707 41.89 -55.80 145.44
N PHE A 708 41.15 -56.53 144.60
CA PHE A 708 41.28 -56.44 143.14
C PHE A 708 40.90 -55.06 142.59
N LYS A 709 39.86 -54.41 143.14
CA LYS A 709 39.45 -53.07 142.70
C LYS A 709 40.51 -51.99 142.89
N ASN A 710 41.29 -52.03 143.97
CA ASN A 710 42.31 -51.00 144.22
C ASN A 710 43.50 -51.09 143.23
N ASN A 711 43.86 -52.30 142.76
CA ASN A 711 44.90 -52.51 141.75
C ASN A 711 44.36 -52.44 140.29
N LEU A 712 43.06 -52.19 140.12
CA LEU A 712 42.37 -51.99 138.83
C LEU A 712 41.63 -50.65 138.77
N GLN A 713 41.99 -49.70 139.64
CA GLN A 713 41.35 -48.38 139.65
C GLN A 713 41.76 -47.61 138.38
N SER A 714 40.76 -47.17 137.62
CA SER A 714 40.93 -46.53 136.31
C SER A 714 41.56 -45.14 136.42
N ILE A 715 42.34 -44.78 135.40
CA ILE A 715 42.95 -43.45 135.22
C ILE A 715 41.84 -42.38 135.19
N GLU A 716 42.12 -41.21 135.78
CA GLU A 716 41.14 -40.11 135.94
C GLU A 716 40.70 -39.48 134.60
N GLU A 717 39.47 -38.96 134.57
CA GLU A 717 38.76 -38.48 133.36
C GLU A 717 39.44 -37.28 132.64
N ASN A 718 40.47 -36.67 133.24
CA ASN A 718 41.27 -35.59 132.65
C ASN A 718 42.61 -36.06 132.03
N SER A 719 42.85 -37.36 131.89
CA SER A 719 44.01 -37.89 131.15
C SER A 719 43.90 -37.55 129.66
N PRO A 720 45.00 -37.20 128.95
CA PRO A 720 44.96 -36.85 127.54
C PRO A 720 44.32 -37.94 126.65
N GLU A 721 44.47 -39.21 127.00
CA GLU A 721 43.86 -40.34 126.27
C GLU A 721 42.31 -40.36 126.33
N TYR A 722 41.69 -39.69 127.32
CA TYR A 722 40.21 -39.64 127.43
C TYR A 722 39.60 -38.55 126.53
N LEU A 723 40.29 -37.41 126.38
CA LEU A 723 39.86 -36.34 125.48
C LEU A 723 39.98 -36.75 123.99
N GLU A 724 41.06 -37.43 123.62
CA GLU A 724 41.25 -37.99 122.28
C GLU A 724 40.14 -39.00 121.92
N LYS A 725 39.70 -39.80 122.91
CA LYS A 725 38.54 -40.70 122.75
C LYS A 725 37.24 -39.92 122.49
N GLU A 726 36.99 -38.81 123.17
CA GLU A 726 35.74 -38.03 123.00
C GLU A 726 35.66 -37.34 121.63
N GLU A 727 36.79 -36.86 121.09
CA GLU A 727 36.86 -36.31 119.73
C GLU A 727 36.66 -37.39 118.65
N LEU A 728 37.23 -38.59 118.87
CA LEU A 728 36.99 -39.75 118.01
C LEU A 728 35.53 -40.23 118.06
N GLU A 729 34.86 -40.17 119.21
CA GLU A 729 33.44 -40.53 119.33
C GLU A 729 32.50 -39.52 118.63
N LYS A 730 32.84 -38.22 118.65
CA LYS A 730 32.09 -37.17 117.92
C LYS A 730 32.23 -37.32 116.40
N THR A 731 33.45 -37.44 115.91
CA THR A 731 33.73 -37.65 114.47
C THR A 731 33.14 -38.97 113.97
N HIS A 732 33.16 -40.03 114.78
CA HIS A 732 32.48 -41.29 114.46
C HIS A 732 30.95 -41.11 114.35
N ALA A 733 30.32 -40.34 115.23
CA ALA A 733 28.87 -40.09 115.19
C ALA A 733 28.42 -39.29 113.96
N GLU A 734 29.19 -38.28 113.53
CA GLU A 734 28.93 -37.50 112.32
C GLU A 734 29.02 -38.38 111.06
N LEU A 735 30.10 -39.16 110.92
CA LEU A 735 30.25 -40.14 109.84
C LEU A 735 29.13 -41.19 109.85
N LEU A 736 28.63 -41.60 111.03
CA LEU A 736 27.49 -42.51 111.14
C LEU A 736 26.18 -41.86 110.67
N GLN A 737 26.03 -40.55 110.78
CA GLN A 737 24.86 -39.83 110.28
C GLN A 737 24.92 -39.66 108.76
N GLU A 738 26.09 -39.37 108.18
CA GLU A 738 26.28 -39.33 106.73
C GLU A 738 26.09 -40.71 106.11
N TYR A 739 26.73 -41.74 106.66
CA TYR A 739 26.52 -43.14 106.27
C TYR A 739 25.05 -43.57 106.35
N ARG A 740 24.28 -43.08 107.34
CA ARG A 740 22.82 -43.34 107.41
C ARG A 740 22.03 -42.61 106.31
N ARG A 741 22.43 -41.40 105.91
CA ARG A 741 21.81 -40.67 104.78
C ARG A 741 22.12 -41.36 103.46
N GLU A 742 23.38 -41.72 103.22
CA GLU A 742 23.79 -42.47 102.03
C GLU A 742 23.10 -43.83 102.00
N LYS A 743 23.04 -44.56 103.12
CA LYS A 743 22.31 -45.84 103.22
C LYS A 743 20.80 -45.71 103.01
N ALA A 744 20.19 -44.58 103.39
CA ALA A 744 18.78 -44.32 103.10
C ALA A 744 18.55 -43.95 101.63
N ALA A 745 19.47 -43.20 101.01
CA ALA A 745 19.46 -42.95 99.58
C ALA A 745 19.68 -44.25 98.79
N LEU A 746 20.64 -45.07 99.21
CA LEU A 746 20.88 -46.42 98.68
C LEU A 746 19.62 -47.27 98.83
N ALA A 747 19.00 -47.34 100.00
CA ALA A 747 17.75 -48.08 100.19
C ALA A 747 16.59 -47.55 99.31
N SER A 748 16.52 -46.25 99.03
CA SER A 748 15.54 -45.70 98.08
C SER A 748 15.85 -46.08 96.63
N LEU A 749 17.14 -46.13 96.28
CA LEU A 749 17.61 -46.58 94.98
C LEU A 749 17.44 -48.10 94.83
N ASP A 750 17.65 -48.87 95.90
CA ASP A 750 17.40 -50.32 96.00
C ASP A 750 15.91 -50.59 95.87
N ILE A 751 15.01 -49.78 96.45
CA ILE A 751 13.56 -49.91 96.22
C ILE A 751 13.22 -49.66 94.74
N ILE A 752 13.82 -48.64 94.11
CA ILE A 752 13.64 -48.39 92.67
C ILE A 752 14.23 -49.52 91.83
N THR A 753 15.42 -50.02 92.19
CA THR A 753 16.13 -51.09 91.49
C THR A 753 15.36 -52.39 91.64
N VAL A 754 14.89 -52.75 92.84
CA VAL A 754 13.97 -53.88 93.08
C VAL A 754 12.64 -53.68 92.35
N SER A 755 12.13 -52.46 92.18
CA SER A 755 10.92 -52.23 91.38
C SER A 755 11.15 -52.42 89.88
N LEU A 756 12.31 -52.01 89.35
CA LEU A 756 12.71 -52.20 87.96
C LEU A 756 13.15 -53.63 87.68
N GLU A 757 13.83 -54.28 88.63
CA GLU A 757 14.10 -55.71 88.65
C GLU A 757 12.80 -56.48 88.74
N LYS A 758 11.78 -56.01 89.48
CA LYS A 758 10.46 -56.65 89.50
C LYS A 758 9.71 -56.43 88.18
N GLU A 759 9.77 -55.26 87.56
CA GLU A 759 9.21 -55.05 86.22
C GLU A 759 9.94 -55.88 85.17
N TYR A 760 11.27 -55.96 85.25
CA TYR A 760 12.11 -56.79 84.38
C TYR A 760 11.92 -58.28 84.66
N GLN A 761 11.69 -58.67 85.91
CA GLN A 761 11.38 -60.04 86.29
C GLN A 761 9.94 -60.38 85.91
N GLU A 762 8.98 -59.47 85.99
CA GLU A 762 7.65 -59.65 85.40
C GLU A 762 7.75 -59.78 83.87
N LYS A 763 8.68 -59.08 83.20
CA LYS A 763 8.97 -59.33 81.78
C LYS A 763 9.62 -60.69 81.56
N LEU A 764 10.64 -61.06 82.32
CA LEU A 764 11.26 -62.39 82.26
C LEU A 764 10.31 -63.51 82.68
N ASP A 765 9.30 -63.24 83.50
CA ASP A 765 8.28 -64.20 83.95
C ASP A 765 7.13 -64.26 82.92
N THR A 766 6.90 -63.20 82.12
CA THR A 766 6.07 -63.29 80.91
C THR A 766 6.81 -63.97 79.75
N GLU A 767 8.13 -63.77 79.63
CA GLU A 767 8.96 -64.42 78.60
C GLU A 767 9.22 -65.87 78.97
N ALA A 768 9.59 -66.16 80.22
CA ALA A 768 9.59 -67.49 80.80
C ALA A 768 8.18 -68.06 80.88
N GLY A 769 7.13 -67.24 80.99
CA GLY A 769 5.74 -67.68 80.89
C GLY A 769 5.38 -68.13 79.48
N ILE A 770 5.89 -67.45 78.44
CA ILE A 770 5.77 -67.86 77.04
C ILE A 770 6.67 -69.07 76.75
N ILE A 771 7.91 -69.10 77.23
CA ILE A 771 8.84 -70.23 77.09
C ILE A 771 8.35 -71.44 77.88
N ASN A 772 7.73 -71.24 79.05
CA ASN A 772 7.09 -72.30 79.83
C ASN A 772 5.75 -72.67 79.22
N TYR A 773 5.04 -71.80 78.51
CA TYR A 773 3.86 -72.21 77.73
C TYR A 773 4.28 -73.05 76.52
N TRP A 774 5.33 -72.65 75.79
CA TRP A 774 5.91 -73.48 74.72
C TRP A 774 6.52 -74.76 75.27
N ARG A 775 7.19 -74.72 76.42
CA ARG A 775 7.70 -75.91 77.11
C ARG A 775 6.57 -76.75 77.69
N GLU A 776 5.46 -76.19 78.16
CA GLU A 776 4.26 -76.93 78.56
C GLU A 776 3.59 -77.52 77.33
N LYS A 777 3.70 -76.93 76.14
CA LYS A 777 3.22 -77.55 74.89
C LYS A 777 4.18 -78.62 74.35
N ASP A 778 5.48 -78.44 74.49
CA ASP A 778 6.49 -79.46 74.17
C ASP A 778 6.53 -80.57 75.23
N GLU A 779 6.25 -80.26 76.50
CA GLU A 779 6.08 -81.22 77.60
C GLU A 779 4.72 -81.90 77.48
N GLU A 780 3.60 -81.23 77.17
CA GLU A 780 2.34 -81.90 76.80
C GLU A 780 2.53 -82.80 75.56
N ALA A 781 3.34 -82.39 74.57
CA ALA A 781 3.69 -83.26 73.45
C ALA A 781 4.54 -84.45 73.88
N LEU A 782 5.57 -84.26 74.70
CA LEU A 782 6.43 -85.32 75.25
C LEU A 782 5.74 -86.18 76.31
N GLU A 783 4.70 -85.67 76.95
CA GLU A 783 3.94 -86.29 78.04
C GLU A 783 2.74 -87.02 77.47
N THR A 784 2.16 -86.59 76.33
CA THR A 784 1.32 -87.46 75.49
C THR A 784 2.15 -88.57 74.81
N ASP A 785 3.38 -88.29 74.38
CA ASP A 785 4.33 -89.31 73.88
C ASP A 785 4.79 -90.29 74.98
N LYS A 786 4.94 -89.81 76.23
CA LYS A 786 5.19 -90.67 77.39
C LYS A 786 3.94 -91.37 77.86
N GLU A 787 2.75 -90.76 77.82
CA GLU A 787 1.50 -91.42 78.17
C GLU A 787 1.20 -92.55 77.20
N LEU A 788 1.50 -92.41 75.90
CA LEU A 788 1.51 -93.53 74.97
C LEU A 788 2.45 -94.66 75.45
N LYS A 789 3.70 -94.34 75.83
CA LYS A 789 4.69 -95.32 76.33
C LYS A 789 4.36 -95.89 77.72
N ASP A 790 3.74 -95.12 78.60
CA ASP A 790 3.32 -95.53 79.95
C ASP A 790 1.97 -96.25 79.92
N GLN A 791 1.12 -96.02 78.92
CA GLN A 791 -0.03 -96.88 78.62
C GLN A 791 0.49 -98.25 78.13
N GLU A 792 1.44 -98.27 77.18
CA GLU A 792 2.13 -99.50 76.76
C GLU A 792 2.81 -100.21 77.94
N GLU A 793 3.53 -99.49 78.80
CA GLU A 793 4.19 -100.09 79.98
C GLU A 793 3.21 -100.46 81.10
N LYS A 794 2.12 -99.72 81.35
CA LYS A 794 1.08 -100.11 82.32
C LYS A 794 0.36 -101.36 81.85
N LEU A 795 0.16 -101.55 80.55
CA LEU A 795 -0.26 -102.84 79.99
C LEU A 795 0.74 -103.94 80.36
N GLN A 796 2.02 -103.75 80.06
CA GLN A 796 3.08 -104.71 80.41
C GLN A 796 3.29 -104.91 81.93
N ARG A 797 2.95 -103.93 82.77
CA ARG A 797 3.13 -103.96 84.23
C ARG A 797 1.91 -104.46 84.98
N ALA A 798 0.68 -104.15 84.54
CA ALA A 798 -0.52 -104.82 84.99
C ALA A 798 -0.39 -106.32 84.69
N GLU A 799 0.03 -106.70 83.48
CA GLU A 799 0.41 -108.07 83.16
C GLU A 799 1.44 -108.64 84.16
N LYS A 800 2.53 -107.93 84.46
CA LYS A 800 3.58 -108.41 85.40
C LYS A 800 3.12 -108.46 86.85
N HIS A 801 2.16 -107.62 87.27
CA HIS A 801 1.66 -107.60 88.64
C HIS A 801 0.52 -108.60 88.85
N LEU A 802 -0.32 -108.84 87.85
CA LEU A 802 -1.23 -109.97 87.79
C LEU A 802 -0.40 -111.27 87.80
N LYS A 803 0.69 -111.36 87.00
CA LYS A 803 1.70 -112.44 87.06
C LYS A 803 2.49 -112.52 88.39
N LYS A 804 2.46 -111.50 89.26
CA LYS A 804 3.15 -111.48 90.58
C LYS A 804 2.22 -111.73 91.75
N LEU A 805 1.01 -111.19 91.78
CA LEU A 805 -0.02 -111.57 92.75
C LEU A 805 -0.29 -113.07 92.62
N VAL A 806 -0.46 -113.58 91.40
CA VAL A 806 -0.51 -115.03 91.11
C VAL A 806 0.75 -115.81 91.54
N LYS A 807 1.87 -115.13 91.83
CA LYS A 807 3.13 -115.71 92.30
C LYS A 807 3.38 -115.56 93.81
N GLU A 808 2.82 -114.53 94.44
CA GLU A 808 2.93 -114.22 95.87
C GLU A 808 1.76 -114.83 96.67
N ILE A 809 0.60 -114.98 96.04
CA ILE A 809 -0.48 -115.87 96.48
C ILE A 809 -0.05 -117.35 96.37
N ARG A 810 0.89 -117.64 95.45
CA ARG A 810 1.67 -118.91 95.43
C ARG A 810 2.97 -118.85 96.27
N GLY A 811 3.26 -117.72 96.91
CA GLY A 811 4.53 -117.39 97.57
C GLY A 811 4.42 -117.30 99.09
N THR A 812 3.23 -116.98 99.61
CA THR A 812 2.76 -117.68 100.81
C THR A 812 2.77 -119.19 100.48
N THR A 813 3.29 -119.99 101.40
CA THR A 813 2.86 -121.40 101.56
C THR A 813 2.81 -122.25 100.27
N SER A 814 3.96 -122.52 99.62
CA SER A 814 4.19 -123.56 98.60
C SER A 814 3.13 -123.73 97.48
N PRO A 815 3.47 -123.49 96.20
CA PRO A 815 2.50 -123.25 95.12
C PRO A 815 1.56 -124.44 94.85
N LYS A 816 0.26 -124.33 95.22
CA LYS A 816 -0.77 -125.29 94.73
C LYS A 816 -2.25 -124.89 94.78
N PHE A 817 -2.67 -123.81 95.46
CA PHE A 817 -4.09 -123.43 95.50
C PHE A 817 -4.32 -121.91 95.35
N GLN A 818 -5.35 -121.57 94.57
CA GLN A 818 -5.95 -120.23 94.44
C GLN A 818 -6.45 -119.77 95.81
N THR A 819 -6.13 -118.55 96.23
CA THR A 819 -6.71 -117.98 97.46
C THR A 819 -7.94 -117.13 97.15
N MET A 820 -8.73 -116.80 98.18
CA MET A 820 -10.00 -116.09 98.02
C MET A 820 -9.83 -114.70 97.40
N GLU A 821 -8.67 -114.09 97.59
CA GLU A 821 -8.29 -112.79 97.05
C GLU A 821 -8.20 -112.78 95.51
N GLU A 822 -7.85 -113.91 94.85
CA GLU A 822 -7.75 -113.95 93.38
C GLU A 822 -9.14 -113.85 92.69
N LYS A 823 -10.21 -114.32 93.35
CA LYS A 823 -11.57 -114.26 92.78
C LYS A 823 -12.28 -112.94 93.01
N ASP A 824 -11.88 -112.17 94.02
CA ASP A 824 -12.44 -110.84 94.29
C ASP A 824 -11.84 -109.75 93.37
N ILE A 825 -10.64 -109.98 92.84
CA ILE A 825 -9.98 -109.09 91.86
C ILE A 825 -10.69 -109.13 90.50
N GLU A 826 -10.94 -110.33 89.95
CA GLU A 826 -11.49 -110.53 88.60
C GLU A 826 -12.93 -109.97 88.46
N LEU A 827 -13.71 -109.96 89.55
CA LEU A 827 -15.07 -109.42 89.57
C LEU A 827 -15.08 -107.87 89.67
N ARG A 828 -14.04 -107.25 90.26
CA ARG A 828 -13.89 -105.79 90.30
C ARG A 828 -13.47 -105.21 88.95
N GLU A 829 -12.56 -105.85 88.22
CA GLU A 829 -12.10 -105.36 86.90
C GLU A 829 -13.27 -105.20 85.92
N LEU A 830 -14.25 -106.11 85.93
CA LEU A 830 -15.45 -106.01 85.08
C LEU A 830 -16.43 -104.91 85.50
N MET A 831 -16.44 -104.49 86.77
CA MET A 831 -17.26 -103.35 87.22
C MET A 831 -16.60 -102.02 86.85
N GLU A 832 -15.28 -101.88 87.06
CA GLU A 832 -14.53 -100.65 86.77
C GLU A 832 -14.59 -100.26 85.28
N GLN A 833 -14.55 -101.23 84.36
CA GLN A 833 -14.65 -100.96 82.92
C GLN A 833 -15.98 -100.28 82.53
N ASN A 834 -17.09 -100.68 83.16
CA ASN A 834 -18.41 -100.12 82.88
C ASN A 834 -18.60 -98.73 83.52
N GLU A 835 -17.97 -98.50 84.68
CA GLU A 835 -17.97 -97.20 85.37
C GLU A 835 -17.11 -96.15 84.62
N PHE A 836 -15.95 -96.55 84.08
CA PHE A 836 -15.06 -95.67 83.30
C PHE A 836 -15.73 -95.12 82.02
N GLY A 837 -16.50 -95.95 81.31
CA GLY A 837 -17.24 -95.53 80.12
C GLY A 837 -18.30 -94.45 80.41
N LEU A 838 -18.97 -94.55 81.57
CA LEU A 838 -19.92 -93.53 82.02
C LEU A 838 -19.21 -92.24 82.49
N GLN A 839 -17.98 -92.34 83.02
CA GLN A 839 -17.23 -91.22 83.56
C GLN A 839 -16.65 -90.28 82.47
N GLN A 840 -16.24 -90.81 81.31
CA GLN A 840 -15.84 -89.98 80.16
C GLN A 840 -17.03 -89.20 79.57
N LEU A 841 -18.19 -89.86 79.46
CA LEU A 841 -19.43 -89.25 78.98
C LEU A 841 -19.88 -88.13 79.92
N ALA A 842 -19.58 -88.28 81.21
CA ALA A 842 -19.73 -87.24 82.20
C ALA A 842 -18.74 -86.06 81.98
N GLU A 843 -17.44 -86.28 81.80
CA GLU A 843 -16.47 -85.18 81.58
C GLU A 843 -16.82 -84.23 80.41
N LEU A 844 -17.39 -84.76 79.32
CA LEU A 844 -17.88 -83.97 78.19
C LEU A 844 -19.02 -83.01 78.57
N ILE A 845 -19.93 -83.46 79.45
CA ILE A 845 -21.09 -82.69 79.93
C ILE A 845 -20.66 -81.50 80.81
N ALA A 846 -19.55 -81.60 81.56
CA ALA A 846 -19.05 -80.47 82.36
C ALA A 846 -18.27 -79.43 81.56
N LYS A 847 -17.58 -79.83 80.48
CA LYS A 847 -16.74 -78.92 79.68
C LYS A 847 -17.55 -78.01 78.74
N THR A 848 -18.84 -78.30 78.50
CA THR A 848 -19.70 -77.56 77.57
C THR A 848 -21.00 -77.05 78.23
N PHE A 849 -21.01 -75.77 78.62
CA PHE A 849 -22.10 -75.17 79.42
C PHE A 849 -23.50 -75.29 78.76
N ASP A 850 -23.58 -75.15 77.44
CA ASP A 850 -24.85 -75.13 76.71
C ASP A 850 -25.47 -76.52 76.50
N ILE A 851 -24.65 -77.59 76.47
CA ILE A 851 -25.09 -78.97 76.20
C ILE A 851 -25.46 -79.70 77.49
N GLY A 852 -24.83 -79.31 78.61
CA GLY A 852 -24.99 -79.95 79.92
C GLY A 852 -26.45 -80.26 80.32
N PRO A 853 -27.38 -79.28 80.30
CA PRO A 853 -28.77 -79.49 80.69
C PRO A 853 -29.53 -80.50 79.81
N VAL A 854 -29.18 -80.58 78.52
CA VAL A 854 -29.88 -81.45 77.55
C VAL A 854 -29.44 -82.91 77.74
N ALA A 855 -28.13 -83.15 77.87
CA ALA A 855 -27.59 -84.49 78.07
C ALA A 855 -28.05 -85.12 79.40
N ILE A 856 -28.05 -84.33 80.49
CA ILE A 856 -28.55 -84.77 81.81
C ILE A 856 -30.04 -85.17 81.75
N ARG A 857 -30.86 -84.48 80.93
CA ARG A 857 -32.29 -84.79 80.78
C ARG A 857 -32.52 -86.14 80.11
N TYR A 858 -31.75 -86.49 79.08
CA TYR A 858 -31.90 -87.79 78.41
C TYR A 858 -31.36 -88.97 79.23
N LEU A 859 -30.31 -88.76 80.02
CA LEU A 859 -29.70 -89.83 80.83
C LEU A 859 -30.55 -90.17 82.06
N THR A 860 -31.18 -89.17 82.68
CA THR A 860 -32.18 -89.38 83.74
C THR A 860 -33.42 -90.11 83.21
N GLU A 861 -33.85 -89.85 81.96
CA GLU A 861 -34.98 -90.54 81.30
C GLU A 861 -34.72 -92.04 81.02
N LYS A 862 -33.47 -92.50 81.09
CA LYS A 862 -33.08 -93.92 80.93
C LYS A 862 -32.64 -94.61 82.21
N GLY A 863 -32.72 -93.93 83.37
CA GLY A 863 -32.33 -94.50 84.66
C GLY A 863 -30.82 -94.74 84.81
N ILE A 864 -29.99 -94.16 83.93
CA ILE A 864 -28.53 -94.27 83.96
C ILE A 864 -27.99 -93.03 84.64
N THR A 865 -27.62 -93.16 85.91
CA THR A 865 -26.96 -92.08 86.67
C THR A 865 -25.52 -91.94 86.20
N LEU A 866 -25.16 -90.76 85.68
CA LEU A 866 -23.75 -90.45 85.39
C LEU A 866 -22.93 -90.44 86.70
N PRO A 867 -21.77 -91.10 86.74
CA PRO A 867 -20.76 -90.88 87.77
C PRO A 867 -20.41 -89.40 87.84
N MET A 868 -20.24 -88.88 89.06
CA MET A 868 -20.08 -87.45 89.28
C MET A 868 -18.81 -86.92 88.59
N ILE A 869 -18.98 -85.88 87.79
CA ILE A 869 -17.93 -85.28 86.98
C ILE A 869 -16.98 -84.52 87.89
N LYS A 870 -15.81 -85.12 88.16
CA LYS A 870 -14.68 -84.40 88.73
C LYS A 870 -14.06 -83.55 87.63
N SER A 871 -14.65 -82.40 87.34
CA SER A 871 -13.98 -81.37 86.53
C SER A 871 -12.63 -81.08 87.20
N PRO A 872 -11.49 -81.03 86.45
CA PRO A 872 -10.15 -81.05 87.00
C PRO A 872 -9.76 -79.71 87.67
N GLY A 873 -10.36 -79.44 88.81
CA GLY A 873 -10.02 -78.37 89.74
C GLY A 873 -8.95 -78.78 90.74
N GLY A 874 -7.71 -78.97 90.26
CA GLY A 874 -6.50 -78.80 91.06
C GLY A 874 -5.93 -80.00 91.82
N SER A 875 -4.66 -80.32 91.50
CA SER A 875 -3.60 -80.56 92.49
C SER A 875 -2.24 -80.43 91.79
N SER A 876 -1.66 -79.23 91.76
CA SER A 876 -0.75 -78.80 92.82
C SER A 876 0.47 -79.70 92.98
N ARG A 877 1.58 -79.28 92.36
CA ARG A 877 2.83 -79.19 93.10
C ARG A 877 2.99 -77.76 93.60
N ARG A 878 3.48 -77.65 94.83
CA ARG A 878 3.91 -76.39 95.44
C ARG A 878 4.97 -75.70 94.58
N SER A 879 4.85 -74.39 94.43
CA SER A 879 5.76 -73.48 95.14
C SER A 879 5.23 -72.04 95.24
N SER A 880 5.41 -71.46 96.43
CA SER A 880 5.58 -70.02 96.74
C SER A 880 4.55 -68.98 96.29
N ASN A 881 3.99 -68.30 97.30
CA ASN A 881 3.79 -66.84 97.41
C ASN A 881 2.80 -66.14 96.44
N SER A 882 2.13 -65.05 96.80
CA SER A 882 1.79 -64.49 98.13
C SER A 882 0.72 -63.42 97.97
N SER A 883 -0.30 -63.44 98.83
CA SER A 883 -1.06 -62.28 99.35
C SER A 883 -1.37 -61.07 98.42
N LEU A 884 -2.67 -60.94 98.11
CA LEU A 884 -3.55 -59.78 98.37
C LEU A 884 -3.01 -58.73 99.40
N PRO A 885 -3.51 -57.46 99.45
CA PRO A 885 -4.85 -57.01 99.01
C PRO A 885 -4.96 -55.62 98.31
N SER A 886 -5.98 -55.49 97.45
CA SER A 886 -7.23 -54.71 97.64
C SER A 886 -7.31 -53.58 98.72
N PRO A 887 -8.33 -52.69 98.69
CA PRO A 887 -9.04 -52.04 97.57
C PRO A 887 -9.43 -50.55 97.87
N CYS A 888 -10.40 -50.00 97.11
CA CYS A 888 -11.30 -48.87 97.46
C CYS A 888 -10.68 -47.45 97.43
N LEU A 889 -11.43 -46.35 97.17
CA LEU A 889 -12.88 -46.13 96.94
C LEU A 889 -13.08 -44.74 96.29
N SER A 890 -14.19 -44.54 95.55
CA SER A 890 -14.85 -43.21 95.34
C SER A 890 -14.05 -42.12 94.55
N SER A 891 -14.62 -41.01 94.05
CA SER A 891 -15.95 -40.66 93.51
C SER A 891 -15.88 -39.26 92.85
N ILE A 892 -16.88 -38.88 92.02
CA ILE A 892 -17.28 -37.48 91.70
C ILE A 892 -16.21 -36.62 90.96
N SER A 893 -16.36 -36.39 89.64
CA SER A 893 -16.94 -35.18 89.01
C SER A 893 -16.25 -33.85 89.38
N ALA A 894 -15.78 -32.97 88.47
CA ALA A 894 -16.50 -32.38 87.34
C ALA A 894 -15.59 -31.49 86.43
N LYS A 895 -16.09 -31.19 85.21
CA LYS A 895 -16.00 -29.93 84.42
C LYS A 895 -14.71 -29.06 84.52
N SER A 896 -13.85 -28.87 83.50
CA SER A 896 -14.00 -28.34 82.11
C SER A 896 -13.77 -26.82 81.92
N VAL A 897 -13.01 -26.45 80.86
CA VAL A 897 -13.06 -25.20 80.02
C VAL A 897 -12.08 -24.01 80.29
N ASP A 898 -11.19 -23.75 79.30
CA ASP A 898 -10.70 -22.48 78.68
C ASP A 898 -10.21 -21.24 79.49
N SER A 899 -9.40 -20.28 78.96
CA SER A 899 -8.44 -20.20 77.82
C SER A 899 -7.74 -18.81 77.78
N SER A 900 -6.51 -18.69 77.22
CA SER A 900 -5.95 -17.55 76.40
C SER A 900 -5.91 -16.09 76.99
N SER A 901 -5.02 -15.12 76.64
CA SER A 901 -3.94 -15.01 75.63
C SER A 901 -2.95 -13.82 75.85
N ARG A 902 -1.68 -13.98 75.40
CA ARG A 902 -0.78 -13.05 74.66
C ARG A 902 -0.01 -11.83 75.27
N LYS A 903 1.33 -11.96 75.14
CA LYS A 903 2.41 -10.96 74.81
C LYS A 903 2.86 -9.94 75.89
N THR A 904 4.16 -9.71 76.16
CA THR A 904 5.41 -10.36 75.70
C THR A 904 6.58 -10.15 76.71
N SER A 905 7.24 -11.26 77.10
CA SER A 905 8.64 -11.42 77.55
C SER A 905 9.23 -10.65 78.75
N SER A 906 9.71 -11.43 79.74
CA SER A 906 10.73 -11.15 80.79
C SER A 906 10.33 -10.20 81.94
N CYS A 907 10.79 -10.33 83.20
CA CYS A 907 11.64 -11.34 83.86
C CYS A 907 11.42 -11.33 85.41
N LEU A 908 11.69 -12.45 86.10
CA LEU A 908 12.02 -12.59 87.55
C LEU A 908 11.00 -12.20 88.68
N ILE A 909 10.81 -13.16 89.60
CA ILE A 909 10.63 -13.03 91.09
C ILE A 909 9.30 -12.45 91.71
N THR A 910 8.50 -13.39 92.29
CA THR A 910 7.56 -13.30 93.46
C THR A 910 6.43 -12.18 93.47
N PRO A 911 5.63 -11.93 94.55
CA PRO A 911 4.20 -12.35 94.56
C PRO A 911 3.10 -11.27 94.85
N SER A 912 1.81 -11.67 94.76
CA SER A 912 0.59 -11.18 95.50
C SER A 912 -0.53 -10.29 94.84
N VAL A 913 -1.79 -10.81 94.87
CA VAL A 913 -3.09 -10.19 95.33
C VAL A 913 -4.01 -9.24 94.45
N ILE A 914 -5.23 -9.77 94.10
CA ILE A 914 -6.62 -9.17 94.00
C ILE A 914 -7.22 -8.41 92.74
N THR A 915 -8.23 -9.04 92.07
CA THR A 915 -9.41 -8.52 91.24
C THR A 915 -9.19 -7.87 89.82
N LEU A 916 -10.13 -7.70 88.83
CA LEU A 916 -11.51 -8.21 88.47
C LEU A 916 -11.91 -7.90 86.96
N ASP A 917 -12.87 -8.66 86.37
CA ASP A 917 -13.86 -8.38 85.25
C ASP A 917 -13.48 -7.78 83.85
N SER A 918 -14.26 -7.84 82.72
CA SER A 918 -15.39 -8.71 82.24
C SER A 918 -15.74 -8.58 80.70
N ALA A 919 -16.65 -9.44 80.20
CA ALA A 919 -17.64 -9.34 79.08
C ALA A 919 -17.31 -9.35 77.52
N LYS A 920 -17.50 -10.54 76.88
CA LYS A 920 -18.17 -10.83 75.53
C LYS A 920 -17.38 -10.55 74.19
N LEU A 921 -17.63 -11.11 72.97
CA LEU A 921 -18.44 -12.24 72.39
C LEU A 921 -18.10 -12.66 70.91
N SER A 922 -18.56 -13.85 70.45
CA SER A 922 -19.05 -14.29 69.08
C SER A 922 -18.18 -14.75 67.85
N LYS A 923 -18.08 -16.09 67.68
CA LYS A 923 -18.40 -17.01 66.52
C LYS A 923 -17.99 -16.81 65.01
N ASN A 924 -17.23 -17.80 64.52
CA ASN A 924 -17.46 -18.77 63.39
C ASN A 924 -17.58 -18.42 61.86
N ASN A 925 -16.57 -18.87 61.10
CA ASN A 925 -16.57 -19.81 59.93
C ASN A 925 -17.48 -19.70 58.67
N LYS A 926 -16.77 -19.81 57.52
CA LYS A 926 -17.00 -20.61 56.27
C LYS A 926 -17.74 -20.04 55.02
N LYS A 927 -17.06 -20.33 53.89
CA LYS A 927 -17.48 -20.49 52.46
C LYS A 927 -17.61 -19.26 51.53
N GLN A 928 -16.56 -19.12 50.71
CA GLN A 928 -16.54 -19.17 49.23
C GLN A 928 -17.39 -18.24 48.34
N ASN A 929 -16.74 -17.89 47.22
CA ASN A 929 -17.27 -17.40 45.93
C ASN A 929 -17.66 -15.93 45.79
N LYS A 930 -16.63 -15.13 45.44
CA LYS A 930 -16.50 -14.39 44.18
C LYS A 930 -17.74 -13.63 43.64
N ILE A 931 -17.45 -12.35 43.35
CA ILE A 931 -17.63 -11.65 42.05
C ILE A 931 -18.81 -10.65 41.93
N ILE A 932 -18.40 -9.37 41.71
CA ILE A 932 -19.00 -8.37 40.79
C ILE A 932 -20.35 -7.74 41.20
N ILE A 933 -20.56 -6.43 41.07
CA ILE A 933 -19.64 -5.28 40.96
C ILE A 933 -20.41 -3.99 41.29
N ILE A 934 -19.64 -2.94 41.61
CA ILE A 934 -19.91 -1.50 41.44
C ILE A 934 -21.21 -1.16 40.71
N ILE A 935 -22.03 -0.30 41.33
CA ILE A 935 -22.81 0.84 40.78
C ILE A 935 -23.79 1.19 41.91
N ILE A 936 -23.98 2.40 42.43
CA ILE A 936 -23.68 3.80 42.11
C ILE A 936 -24.47 4.57 43.22
N ILE A 937 -24.26 5.82 43.60
CA ILE A 937 -23.18 6.80 43.46
C ILE A 937 -23.63 8.04 44.27
N ILE A 938 -22.69 8.92 44.67
CA ILE A 938 -22.93 10.34 45.04
C ILE A 938 -23.96 10.53 46.18
N ILE A 939 -23.56 11.07 47.33
CA ILE A 939 -23.81 12.47 47.74
C ILE A 939 -23.21 12.50 49.17
N ILE A 940 -22.30 13.39 49.57
CA ILE A 940 -21.96 14.70 49.01
C ILE A 940 -20.54 15.12 49.51
N LEU A 941 -19.71 15.67 48.60
CA LEU A 941 -18.77 16.82 48.80
C LEU A 941 -17.68 16.76 49.92
N GLN A 942 -16.53 17.45 49.81
CA GLN A 942 -16.12 18.49 48.86
C GLN A 942 -14.59 18.67 48.78
N LYS A 943 -14.17 19.33 47.68
CA LYS A 943 -12.98 20.22 47.58
C LYS A 943 -11.59 19.56 47.72
N LYS A 944 -10.57 20.00 46.97
CA LYS A 944 -10.51 20.79 45.71
C LYS A 944 -9.02 20.75 45.27
N LYS A 945 -8.76 20.66 43.95
CA LYS A 945 -7.78 21.49 43.18
C LYS A 945 -6.32 21.58 43.73
N LYS A 946 -5.25 21.53 42.92
CA LYS A 946 -5.07 21.88 41.49
C LYS A 946 -3.58 21.68 41.13
N LYS A 947 -3.26 21.23 39.90
CA LYS A 947 -2.16 21.73 39.00
C LYS A 947 -0.69 21.60 39.54
N LEU A 948 0.39 21.72 38.75
CA LEU A 948 0.61 22.12 37.34
C LEU A 948 1.90 21.45 36.75
N LYS A 949 1.91 21.19 35.42
CA LYS A 949 3.01 21.15 34.41
C LYS A 949 4.50 21.27 34.81
N PHE A 950 5.39 20.58 34.08
CA PHE A 950 6.38 21.06 33.03
C PHE A 950 7.09 19.79 32.44
N PHE A 951 7.23 19.51 31.13
CA PHE A 951 8.15 20.05 30.07
C PHE A 951 9.67 19.90 30.43
N LYS A 952 10.68 19.62 29.56
CA LYS A 952 10.90 19.68 28.07
C LYS A 952 12.19 18.83 27.74
N ILE A 953 12.27 18.00 26.68
CA ILE A 953 12.98 18.19 25.36
C ILE A 953 14.54 18.15 25.35
N PHE A 954 15.12 17.14 24.66
CA PHE A 954 16.05 17.21 23.49
C PHE A 954 17.42 17.98 23.56
N ARG A 955 18.52 17.31 23.15
CA ARG A 955 19.32 17.57 21.90
C ARG A 955 20.88 17.74 22.02
N PHE A 956 21.60 17.01 21.15
CA PHE A 956 22.98 17.15 20.58
C PHE A 956 24.19 17.57 21.44
N GLU A 957 25.26 16.77 21.36
CA GLU A 957 26.33 17.01 20.36
C GLU A 957 26.24 15.95 19.25
#